data_AF-A0AAN4PLP5-F1
#
_entry.id   AF-A0AAN4PLP5-F1
#
_cell.length_a   1.000
_cell.length_b   1.000
_cell.length_c   1.000
_cell.angle_alpha   90.00
_cell.angle_beta   90.00
_cell.angle_gamma   90.00
#
_symmetry.space_group_name_H-M   'P 1'
#
loop_
_entity.id
_entity.type
_entity.pdbx_description
1 polymer ?
#
loop_
_entity_poly.entity_id
_entity_poly.type
_entity_poly.pdbx_seq_one_letter_code
_entity_poly.pdbx_strand_id
1 'polypeptide(L)'
;MLFLFLLIYLLGLGQVQAKAVFAHFMVGNTASFGVADWIRNMNLAMEAHIDAFALNIAAGWVDNDAQIANAFTAANSLGFKLFFSFDYAGNGPWAESNVYNLIRTYGSNAAYYHYNGAPFVSTFEGTDNANDWITIKAETGCFFMPDWSSRGAEVALKLGGGVADGLFSWAAWAWGSWNMTTYVDASYNQTLNGKPYMMPVSPWFFTNLPGYKKNWLWRSDDLWYDRWQQVWYFQPEFVEIISWNDFGESHYIGPLDDTQYSAFKIGNAPYNYVENMPHDGWRQLLPYVIDTYRNGHATFDTEVLVTWYRPTLASACGDGGTTANTASQLQIEYRPVDIVDDRIFISALLSEPAYLTINYGVGEYGVDWDYTPEGGVGIYHASMALNGQTGSATIQLLRDSGVFISYNPSQGISTTCTNDITNWNVWVGSATYTLTSTIPPPLSLSKQVCVQGWGVGNFEGLCEFTCRYGYCPVGACVCTNMGRQLTLPKATGVVGYPANGDANYAGLCSFACNYGYCPSSACSTTKVPPYIPTTSPFNPPACTGGHGDGGFAGLCSFACNYGYCPIHICTCTSTGALVESPPTTDVVGSSIIGPDNGLCAWACSHGYCPSGACSSGSTGSSGSLVPTGWVSFGDSFSAGPGAGHYLDSITSGCLRSNNSYPMQLNKKLQGLVPNNYDFQFLACSGSLTNDKKMAHQLESWNNVTSNFATITIGGNDAGFSKVLIQCILQPPFYGKGGHWWSGETFDCDGEISNAQAVIADKDFTGHLSSLYQQILDIPPADHQFALYVAGYSQFFDTTNKADCGTLGLLWYKPPLTLDLRQKINSLTLQVNEKIQQAIANVTLRSHRSITYVDWDPRMDGHRFCTPGYSDEPITNKYEAAHEYFFPSYDTEDNYEGEEDQWPPSSSTTYPVDSQTYSFSIDPKTCANNLDNPGDIFDPDELSNIWCTWAIESATNASFAAAIEAYMTPQSASSANGNITVAWTGDEMVVTFSGSASLGSTAQIFHPKSLGHAFMAEGFLAAIKSNH
;
A
#
# COMPACT_ATOMS: atom_id res chain seq x y z
N MET A 1 -0.07 27.56 61.47
CA MET A 1 1.31 27.46 60.93
C MET A 1 1.69 26.04 60.52
N LEU A 2 1.45 24.99 61.31
CA LEU A 2 1.77 23.59 60.92
C LEU A 2 1.09 23.13 59.60
N PHE A 3 -0.17 23.54 59.37
CA PHE A 3 -0.91 23.21 58.14
C PHE A 3 -0.37 23.91 56.88
N LEU A 4 0.25 25.08 57.02
CA LEU A 4 0.84 25.82 55.91
C LEU A 4 2.19 25.19 55.49
N PHE A 5 2.94 24.66 56.46
CA PHE A 5 4.17 23.93 56.19
C PHE A 5 3.89 22.57 55.52
N LEU A 6 2.79 21.89 55.85
CA LEU A 6 2.41 20.64 55.17
C LEU A 6 1.97 20.87 53.71
N LEU A 7 1.27 21.97 53.42
CA LEU A 7 0.90 22.33 52.05
C LEU A 7 2.12 22.75 51.21
N ILE A 8 3.09 23.44 51.80
CA ILE A 8 4.35 23.81 51.12
C ILE A 8 5.26 22.59 50.95
N TYR A 9 5.21 21.60 51.85
CA TYR A 9 5.90 20.32 51.67
C TYR A 9 5.24 19.43 50.60
N LEU A 10 3.92 19.51 50.42
CA LEU A 10 3.18 18.82 49.35
C LEU A 10 3.27 19.53 47.99
N LEU A 11 3.43 20.86 47.96
CA LEU A 11 3.73 21.65 46.76
C LEU A 11 5.23 21.65 46.41
N GLY A 12 6.08 21.20 47.34
CA GLY A 12 7.54 21.07 47.20
C GLY A 12 8.00 19.65 46.89
N LEU A 13 7.10 18.67 46.79
CA LEU A 13 7.36 17.43 46.04
C LEU A 13 7.37 17.86 44.58
N GLY A 14 8.58 18.04 44.05
CA GLY A 14 8.84 18.59 42.74
C GLY A 14 7.94 17.99 41.67
N GLN A 15 7.61 18.80 40.66
CA GLN A 15 7.10 18.28 39.40
C GLN A 15 8.07 17.19 38.93
N VAL A 16 7.73 15.93 39.19
CA VAL A 16 8.36 14.80 38.53
C VAL A 16 7.89 14.95 37.09
N GLN A 17 8.78 15.46 36.23
CA GLN A 17 8.59 15.51 34.79
C GLN A 17 8.45 14.05 34.34
N ALA A 18 7.20 13.60 34.16
CA ALA A 18 6.91 12.19 33.92
C ALA A 18 7.36 11.82 32.51
N LYS A 19 8.48 11.12 32.42
CA LYS A 19 8.94 10.48 31.19
C LYS A 19 7.95 9.41 30.77
N ALA A 20 7.70 9.29 29.47
CA ALA A 20 6.89 8.21 28.92
C ALA A 20 7.50 7.63 27.65
N VAL A 21 7.14 6.37 27.37
CA VAL A 21 7.53 5.63 26.17
C VAL A 21 6.28 5.19 25.43
N PHE A 22 6.16 5.57 24.18
CA PHE A 22 5.06 5.24 23.29
C PHE A 22 5.50 4.27 22.20
N ALA A 23 4.56 3.62 21.54
CA ALA A 23 4.84 2.91 20.29
C ALA A 23 3.88 3.38 19.19
N HIS A 24 4.45 3.68 18.03
CA HIS A 24 3.73 4.08 16.83
C HIS A 24 2.89 2.90 16.32
N PHE A 25 1.58 3.08 16.17
CA PHE A 25 0.66 2.01 15.82
C PHE A 25 -0.12 2.37 14.55
N MET A 26 0.13 1.64 13.47
CA MET A 26 -0.55 1.79 12.18
C MET A 26 -1.98 1.26 12.28
N VAL A 27 -2.95 2.15 12.46
CA VAL A 27 -4.36 1.76 12.55
C VAL A 27 -4.86 1.23 11.21
N GLY A 28 -4.33 1.74 10.09
CA GLY A 28 -4.63 1.29 8.73
C GLY A 28 -4.34 -0.20 8.46
N ASN A 29 -3.57 -0.86 9.33
CA ASN A 29 -3.30 -2.30 9.24
C ASN A 29 -4.33 -3.16 9.98
N THR A 30 -5.37 -2.57 10.59
CA THR A 30 -6.25 -3.27 11.54
C THR A 30 -7.67 -3.55 11.03
N ALA A 31 -7.93 -3.52 9.72
CA ALA A 31 -9.29 -3.68 9.17
C ALA A 31 -10.04 -4.94 9.72
N SER A 32 -9.32 -6.03 9.96
CA SER A 32 -9.84 -7.30 10.48
C SER A 32 -9.95 -7.38 12.01
N PHE A 33 -9.41 -6.42 12.77
CA PHE A 33 -9.24 -6.56 14.22
C PHE A 33 -10.57 -6.43 14.97
N GLY A 34 -10.80 -7.35 15.90
CA GLY A 34 -11.77 -7.15 16.98
C GLY A 34 -11.12 -6.52 18.22
N VAL A 35 -11.95 -6.25 19.23
CA VAL A 35 -11.49 -5.79 20.57
C VAL A 35 -10.48 -6.75 21.20
N ALA A 36 -10.62 -8.07 20.95
CA ALA A 36 -9.70 -9.08 21.49
C ALA A 36 -8.28 -8.95 20.93
N ASP A 37 -8.14 -8.57 19.67
CA ASP A 37 -6.83 -8.39 19.02
C ASP A 37 -6.14 -7.14 19.52
N TRP A 38 -6.91 -6.06 19.73
CA TRP A 38 -6.44 -4.87 20.45
C TRP A 38 -6.00 -5.20 21.87
N ILE A 39 -6.78 -5.98 22.64
CA ILE A 39 -6.40 -6.42 23.99
C ILE A 39 -5.09 -7.21 23.97
N ARG A 40 -4.92 -8.13 23.02
CA ARG A 40 -3.70 -8.93 22.89
C ARG A 40 -2.47 -8.04 22.67
N ASN A 41 -2.56 -7.11 21.73
CA ASN A 41 -1.46 -6.19 21.44
C ASN A 41 -1.14 -5.26 22.62
N MET A 42 -2.16 -4.73 23.31
CA MET A 42 -1.97 -3.88 24.49
C MET A 42 -1.36 -4.65 25.67
N ASN A 43 -1.72 -5.92 25.88
CA ASN A 43 -1.08 -6.75 26.90
C ASN A 43 0.42 -6.93 26.61
N LEU A 44 0.78 -7.26 25.36
CA LEU A 44 2.19 -7.36 24.96
C LEU A 44 2.94 -6.02 25.13
N ALA A 45 2.28 -4.90 24.88
CA ALA A 45 2.86 -3.57 25.08
C ALA A 45 3.07 -3.25 26.57
N MET A 46 2.10 -3.60 27.43
CA MET A 46 2.23 -3.47 28.89
C MET A 46 3.32 -4.39 29.44
N GLU A 47 3.44 -5.62 28.94
CA GLU A 47 4.54 -6.54 29.27
C GLU A 47 5.90 -5.95 28.88
N ALA A 48 5.96 -5.23 27.76
CA ALA A 48 7.14 -4.48 27.32
C ALA A 48 7.32 -3.13 28.04
N HIS A 49 6.44 -2.76 28.98
CA HIS A 49 6.44 -1.51 29.74
C HIS A 49 6.19 -0.23 28.91
N ILE A 50 5.57 -0.35 27.72
CA ILE A 50 5.13 0.78 26.90
C ILE A 50 3.92 1.44 27.55
N ASP A 51 3.90 2.78 27.60
CA ASP A 51 2.88 3.56 28.31
C ASP A 51 1.61 3.79 27.47
N ALA A 52 1.76 3.97 26.16
CA ALA A 52 0.65 4.20 25.26
C ALA A 52 0.95 3.80 23.81
N PHE A 53 -0.10 3.58 23.01
CA PHE A 53 0.01 3.59 21.55
C PHE A 53 -0.28 4.98 20.98
N ALA A 54 0.60 5.43 20.09
CA ALA A 54 0.37 6.56 19.20
C ALA A 54 -0.40 6.04 17.97
N LEU A 55 -1.71 6.28 17.94
CA LEU A 55 -2.59 5.77 16.89
C LEU A 55 -2.38 6.58 15.60
N ASN A 56 -1.58 6.05 14.68
CA ASN A 56 -1.42 6.58 13.33
C ASN A 56 -2.70 6.33 12.53
N ILE A 57 -3.42 7.41 12.22
CA ILE A 57 -4.68 7.38 11.49
C ILE A 57 -4.61 8.25 10.23
N ALA A 58 -4.81 7.61 9.08
CA ALA A 58 -4.87 8.28 7.78
C ALA A 58 -6.24 8.91 7.54
N ALA A 59 -6.27 10.10 6.92
CA ALA A 59 -7.52 10.81 6.64
C ALA A 59 -8.46 9.97 5.77
N GLY A 60 -9.73 9.87 6.16
CA GLY A 60 -10.77 9.22 5.36
C GLY A 60 -10.62 7.70 5.14
N TRP A 61 -9.73 7.03 5.88
CA TRP A 61 -9.69 5.56 5.87
C TRP A 61 -10.99 4.98 6.43
N VAL A 62 -11.58 4.03 5.69
CA VAL A 62 -12.98 3.57 5.89
C VAL A 62 -13.23 2.97 7.27
N ASP A 63 -12.24 2.30 7.86
CA ASP A 63 -12.39 1.60 9.13
C ASP A 63 -11.94 2.44 10.35
N ASN A 64 -11.56 3.72 10.16
CA ASN A 64 -11.11 4.59 11.25
C ASN A 64 -12.07 4.59 12.45
N ASP A 65 -13.36 4.84 12.21
CA ASP A 65 -14.35 4.98 13.29
C ASP A 65 -14.50 3.67 14.08
N ALA A 66 -14.61 2.54 13.38
CA ALA A 66 -14.75 1.23 14.00
C ALA A 66 -13.49 0.86 14.82
N GLN A 67 -12.31 1.07 14.24
CA GLN A 67 -11.05 0.66 14.85
C GLN A 67 -10.63 1.56 16.01
N ILE A 68 -10.87 2.87 15.92
CA ILE A 68 -10.69 3.77 17.06
C ILE A 68 -11.64 3.35 18.21
N ALA A 69 -12.91 3.07 17.93
CA ALA A 69 -13.85 2.62 18.95
C ALA A 69 -13.43 1.29 19.60
N ASN A 70 -12.97 0.32 18.80
CA ASN A 70 -12.45 -0.97 19.29
C ASN A 70 -11.20 -0.79 20.16
N ALA A 71 -10.25 0.04 19.72
CA ALA A 71 -9.03 0.35 20.46
C ALA A 71 -9.35 0.99 21.83
N PHE A 72 -10.21 2.02 21.86
CA PHE A 72 -10.59 2.66 23.13
C PHE A 72 -11.39 1.72 24.04
N THR A 73 -12.19 0.81 23.49
CA THR A 73 -12.88 -0.22 24.29
C THR A 73 -11.87 -1.16 24.96
N ALA A 74 -10.92 -1.69 24.19
CA ALA A 74 -9.84 -2.52 24.71
C ALA A 74 -9.00 -1.78 25.76
N ALA A 75 -8.56 -0.56 25.47
CA ALA A 75 -7.72 0.23 26.36
C ALA A 75 -8.42 0.57 27.68
N ASN A 76 -9.71 0.91 27.64
CA ASN A 76 -10.49 1.12 28.87
C ASN A 76 -10.60 -0.14 29.73
N SER A 77 -10.69 -1.32 29.11
CA SER A 77 -10.76 -2.59 29.84
C SER A 77 -9.45 -2.95 30.56
N LEU A 78 -8.31 -2.49 30.02
CA LEU A 78 -6.97 -2.78 30.55
C LEU A 78 -6.38 -1.64 31.37
N GLY A 79 -6.93 -0.43 31.27
CA GLY A 79 -6.31 0.79 31.80
C GLY A 79 -5.12 1.30 30.96
N PHE A 80 -4.84 0.69 29.82
CA PHE A 80 -3.81 1.10 28.86
C PHE A 80 -4.14 2.47 28.23
N LYS A 81 -3.12 3.19 27.75
CA LYS A 81 -3.31 4.54 27.18
C LYS A 81 -3.18 4.57 25.66
N LEU A 82 -3.90 5.49 25.05
CA LEU A 82 -3.89 5.76 23.61
C LEU A 82 -3.85 7.27 23.39
N PHE A 83 -3.24 7.72 22.29
CA PHE A 83 -3.42 9.07 21.79
C PHE A 83 -3.40 9.10 20.27
N PHE A 84 -3.89 10.18 19.67
CA PHE A 84 -3.92 10.29 18.22
C PHE A 84 -2.59 10.80 17.66
N SER A 85 -2.12 10.12 16.62
CA SER A 85 -1.12 10.60 15.67
C SER A 85 -1.80 10.75 14.31
N PHE A 86 -2.19 11.97 13.96
CA PHE A 86 -2.89 12.20 12.70
C PHE A 86 -1.89 12.13 11.54
N ASP A 87 -2.09 11.18 10.64
CA ASP A 87 -1.25 11.04 9.45
C ASP A 87 -1.78 11.95 8.33
N TYR A 88 -1.03 13.03 8.06
CA TYR A 88 -1.32 13.99 7.00
C TYR A 88 -0.68 13.62 5.65
N ALA A 89 0.19 12.60 5.61
CA ALA A 89 0.92 12.19 4.42
C ALA A 89 0.34 10.92 3.78
N GLY A 90 -0.26 10.02 4.58
CA GLY A 90 -0.68 8.68 4.16
C GLY A 90 -1.84 8.65 3.17
N ASN A 91 -2.87 9.48 3.38
CA ASN A 91 -4.03 9.57 2.47
C ASN A 91 -4.46 11.02 2.21
N GLY A 92 -3.49 11.93 2.18
CA GLY A 92 -3.70 13.37 2.08
C GLY A 92 -3.99 14.06 3.42
N PRO A 93 -4.14 15.40 3.40
CA PRO A 93 -4.26 16.18 4.62
C PRO A 93 -5.61 15.97 5.30
N TRP A 94 -5.61 16.01 6.63
CA TRP A 94 -6.85 16.00 7.41
C TRP A 94 -7.59 17.33 7.32
N ALA A 95 -8.92 17.27 7.21
CA ALA A 95 -9.77 18.45 7.40
C ALA A 95 -9.75 18.87 8.88
N GLU A 96 -9.53 20.16 9.14
CA GLU A 96 -9.48 20.76 10.49
C GLU A 96 -10.64 20.30 11.39
N SER A 97 -11.86 20.32 10.88
CA SER A 97 -13.06 19.93 11.62
C SER A 97 -13.05 18.47 12.08
N ASN A 98 -12.46 17.56 11.30
CA ASN A 98 -12.43 16.14 11.61
C ASN A 98 -11.45 15.86 12.75
N VAL A 99 -10.28 16.50 12.70
CA VAL A 99 -9.26 16.45 13.77
C VAL A 99 -9.87 16.97 15.07
N TYR A 100 -10.48 18.15 15.01
CA TYR A 100 -11.18 18.75 16.13
C TYR A 100 -12.23 17.80 16.75
N ASN A 101 -13.10 17.22 15.93
CA ASN A 101 -14.18 16.35 16.39
C ASN A 101 -13.65 15.07 17.06
N LEU A 102 -12.60 14.46 16.52
CA LEU A 102 -11.99 13.27 17.10
C LEU A 102 -11.36 13.56 18.47
N ILE A 103 -10.59 14.64 18.58
CA ILE A 103 -10.01 15.06 19.87
C ILE A 103 -11.11 15.39 20.88
N ARG A 104 -12.18 16.07 20.47
CA ARG A 104 -13.30 16.37 21.37
C ARG A 104 -14.03 15.12 21.85
N THR A 105 -14.16 14.11 20.98
CA THR A 105 -14.88 12.87 21.28
C THR A 105 -14.10 11.98 22.25
N TYR A 106 -12.80 11.81 22.00
CA TYR A 106 -11.98 10.85 22.75
C TYR A 106 -11.03 11.49 23.76
N GLY A 107 -10.71 12.78 23.63
CA GLY A 107 -9.70 13.45 24.43
C GLY A 107 -9.97 13.39 25.94
N SER A 108 -11.23 13.39 26.38
CA SER A 108 -11.59 13.24 27.80
C SER A 108 -11.76 11.78 28.27
N ASN A 109 -11.54 10.79 27.39
CA ASN A 109 -11.67 9.39 27.72
C ASN A 109 -10.59 8.98 28.74
N ALA A 110 -10.92 8.10 29.71
CA ALA A 110 -9.98 7.67 30.74
C ALA A 110 -8.78 6.88 30.18
N ALA A 111 -8.94 6.25 29.02
CA ALA A 111 -7.87 5.60 28.27
C ALA A 111 -7.08 6.57 27.37
N TYR A 112 -7.44 7.84 27.26
CA TYR A 112 -6.66 8.82 26.49
C TYR A 112 -5.43 9.27 27.29
N TYR A 113 -4.25 9.27 26.67
CA TYR A 113 -3.03 9.74 27.33
C TYR A 113 -3.09 11.27 27.52
N HIS A 114 -2.88 11.72 28.76
CA HIS A 114 -2.86 13.13 29.10
C HIS A 114 -1.50 13.54 29.66
N TYR A 115 -1.01 14.69 29.23
CA TYR A 115 0.18 15.32 29.78
C TYR A 115 -0.18 16.64 30.44
N ASN A 116 0.18 16.81 31.71
CA ASN A 116 -0.19 17.98 32.53
C ASN A 116 -1.70 18.31 32.51
N GLY A 117 -2.55 17.27 32.41
CA GLY A 117 -4.00 17.40 32.40
C GLY A 117 -4.62 17.72 31.04
N ALA A 118 -3.83 17.87 29.98
CA ALA A 118 -4.28 18.10 28.62
C ALA A 118 -4.20 16.81 27.77
N PRO A 119 -5.15 16.55 26.85
CA PRO A 119 -5.08 15.42 25.94
C PRO A 119 -3.86 15.59 25.02
N PHE A 120 -3.00 14.58 24.97
CA PHE A 120 -1.78 14.62 24.17
C PHE A 120 -2.07 14.27 22.72
N VAL A 121 -1.55 15.03 21.76
CA VAL A 121 -1.82 14.80 20.33
C VAL A 121 -0.54 15.00 19.52
N SER A 122 -0.34 14.15 18.53
CA SER A 122 0.78 14.23 17.58
C SER A 122 0.28 14.15 16.14
N THR A 123 1.20 14.29 15.19
CA THR A 123 0.97 14.05 13.76
C THR A 123 2.14 13.30 13.17
N PHE A 124 1.91 12.66 12.03
CA PHE A 124 2.95 12.37 11.05
C PHE A 124 2.83 13.41 9.94
N GLU A 125 3.84 14.26 9.82
CA GLU A 125 3.88 15.43 8.93
C GLU A 125 2.66 16.39 9.10
N GLY A 126 2.24 17.08 8.03
CA GLY A 126 1.15 18.07 8.07
C GLY A 126 1.62 19.53 8.21
N THR A 127 2.84 19.84 7.79
CA THR A 127 3.45 21.17 7.95
C THR A 127 2.67 22.29 7.23
N ASP A 128 2.04 21.98 6.11
CA ASP A 128 1.22 22.92 5.34
C ASP A 128 -0.13 23.24 6.04
N ASN A 129 -0.55 22.39 6.98
CA ASN A 129 -1.75 22.54 7.81
C ASN A 129 -1.44 23.11 9.21
N ALA A 130 -0.22 23.58 9.47
CA ALA A 130 0.19 24.04 10.80
C ALA A 130 -0.69 25.19 11.36
N ASN A 131 -1.32 26.00 10.50
CA ASN A 131 -2.20 27.08 10.94
C ASN A 131 -3.54 26.57 11.50
N ASP A 132 -4.05 25.43 11.03
CA ASP A 132 -5.29 24.81 11.50
C ASP A 132 -5.18 24.48 13.00
N TRP A 133 -3.97 24.11 13.44
CA TRP A 133 -3.67 23.76 14.82
C TRP A 133 -3.82 24.92 15.81
N ILE A 134 -3.79 26.19 15.35
CA ILE A 134 -4.05 27.35 16.21
C ILE A 134 -5.48 27.26 16.75
N THR A 135 -6.44 26.99 15.88
CA THR A 135 -7.85 26.84 16.23
C THR A 135 -8.10 25.52 16.95
N ILE A 136 -7.60 24.39 16.42
CA ILE A 136 -7.80 23.06 17.02
C ILE A 136 -7.35 23.07 18.48
N LYS A 137 -6.15 23.60 18.75
CA LYS A 137 -5.60 23.65 20.10
C LYS A 137 -6.37 24.61 21.00
N ALA A 138 -6.80 25.77 20.50
CA ALA A 138 -7.62 26.71 21.27
C ALA A 138 -8.97 26.11 21.69
N GLU A 139 -9.59 25.30 20.82
CA GLU A 139 -10.91 24.71 21.05
C GLU A 139 -10.86 23.40 21.86
N THR A 140 -9.77 22.64 21.77
CA THR A 140 -9.64 21.33 22.45
C THR A 140 -8.81 21.39 23.73
N GLY A 141 -7.94 22.40 23.87
CA GLY A 141 -6.98 22.49 24.96
C GLY A 141 -5.93 21.38 24.96
N CYS A 142 -5.66 20.76 23.81
CA CYS A 142 -4.69 19.67 23.70
C CYS A 142 -3.24 20.12 23.93
N PHE A 143 -2.40 19.19 24.38
CA PHE A 143 -0.95 19.31 24.32
C PHE A 143 -0.49 18.78 22.97
N PHE A 144 0.05 19.66 22.13
CA PHE A 144 0.32 19.36 20.73
C PHE A 144 1.81 19.18 20.44
N MET A 145 2.21 18.00 19.99
CA MET A 145 3.59 17.66 19.67
C MET A 145 3.69 16.93 18.32
N PRO A 146 3.74 17.68 17.21
CA PRO A 146 3.80 17.09 15.88
C PRO A 146 5.19 16.54 15.53
N ASP A 147 5.21 15.56 14.63
CA ASP A 147 6.35 15.31 13.76
C ASP A 147 6.25 16.20 12.51
N TRP A 148 7.13 17.19 12.42
CA TRP A 148 7.29 18.09 11.28
C TRP A 148 8.72 18.04 10.74
N SER A 149 9.32 16.85 10.77
CA SER A 149 10.73 16.63 10.46
C SER A 149 11.12 17.04 9.05
N SER A 150 10.19 17.00 8.08
CA SER A 150 10.42 17.50 6.71
C SER A 150 10.90 18.96 6.62
N ARG A 151 10.65 19.77 7.65
CA ARG A 151 11.08 21.19 7.70
C ARG A 151 12.31 21.43 8.59
N GLY A 152 12.73 20.41 9.36
CA GLY A 152 13.74 20.53 10.40
C GLY A 152 13.28 21.35 11.63
N ALA A 153 13.97 21.17 12.76
CA ALA A 153 13.52 21.67 14.06
C ALA A 153 13.23 23.18 14.11
N GLU A 154 14.12 24.01 13.56
CA GLU A 154 14.00 25.47 13.68
C GLU A 154 12.79 26.03 12.93
N VAL A 155 12.54 25.53 11.71
CA VAL A 155 11.38 25.94 10.91
C VAL A 155 10.12 25.35 11.52
N ALA A 156 10.12 24.06 11.86
CA ALA A 156 8.99 23.37 12.48
C ALA A 156 8.49 24.10 13.73
N LEU A 157 9.39 24.54 14.61
CA LEU A 157 9.01 25.24 15.84
C LEU A 157 8.31 26.60 15.60
N LYS A 158 8.52 27.23 14.44
CA LYS A 158 7.93 28.53 14.08
C LYS A 158 6.58 28.41 13.35
N LEU A 159 6.27 27.23 12.79
CA LEU A 159 5.04 27.01 12.04
C LEU A 159 3.80 27.19 12.93
N GLY A 160 2.68 27.59 12.31
CA GLY A 160 1.43 27.88 13.02
C GLY A 160 1.58 28.99 14.07
N GLY A 161 2.52 29.92 13.90
CA GLY A 161 2.83 30.94 14.91
C GLY A 161 3.46 30.38 16.19
N GLY A 162 4.10 29.20 16.12
CA GLY A 162 4.72 28.52 17.26
C GLY A 162 3.73 27.72 18.11
N VAL A 163 2.67 27.20 17.49
CA VAL A 163 1.56 26.49 18.15
C VAL A 163 1.99 25.20 18.86
N ALA A 164 3.04 24.52 18.39
CA ALA A 164 3.53 23.27 18.95
C ALA A 164 4.08 23.47 20.38
N ASP A 165 3.70 22.60 21.31
CA ASP A 165 4.17 22.57 22.70
C ASP A 165 5.52 21.88 22.85
N GLY A 166 5.83 20.96 21.95
CA GLY A 166 7.10 20.25 21.79
C GLY A 166 7.24 19.81 20.34
N LEU A 167 8.30 19.07 20.01
CA LEU A 167 8.44 18.45 18.70
C LEU A 167 8.84 16.98 18.83
N PHE A 168 8.30 16.18 17.91
CA PHE A 168 8.75 14.83 17.63
C PHE A 168 9.65 14.85 16.39
N SER A 169 10.72 14.05 16.41
CA SER A 169 11.61 13.84 15.26
C SER A 169 11.34 12.46 14.67
N TRP A 170 11.32 12.34 13.34
CA TRP A 170 11.23 11.05 12.62
C TRP A 170 12.62 10.44 12.30
N ALA A 171 13.71 11.09 12.70
CA ALA A 171 15.08 10.67 12.41
C ALA A 171 15.53 9.51 13.32
N ALA A 172 15.01 8.30 13.08
CA ALA A 172 15.29 7.12 13.89
C ALA A 172 16.48 6.27 13.42
N TRP A 173 16.95 6.47 12.19
CA TRP A 173 17.90 5.57 11.52
C TRP A 173 19.21 6.26 11.11
N ALA A 174 20.26 5.45 10.92
CA ALA A 174 21.60 5.95 10.63
C ALA A 174 21.74 6.43 9.16
N TRP A 175 22.70 7.33 8.95
CA TRP A 175 23.01 7.85 7.62
C TRP A 175 24.13 7.05 6.95
N GLY A 176 23.83 6.42 5.80
CA GLY A 176 24.83 5.71 5.01
C GLY A 176 25.56 4.65 5.85
N SER A 177 26.89 4.65 5.83
CA SER A 177 27.71 3.70 6.60
C SER A 177 27.97 4.13 8.06
N TRP A 178 27.42 5.26 8.52
CA TRP A 178 27.67 5.74 9.87
C TRP A 178 26.93 4.89 10.90
N ASN A 179 27.40 4.89 12.15
CA ASN A 179 26.57 4.46 13.28
C ASN A 179 25.51 5.53 13.57
N MET A 180 24.47 5.15 14.30
CA MET A 180 23.44 6.10 14.71
C MET A 180 24.03 7.24 15.54
N THR A 181 23.60 8.47 15.31
CA THR A 181 24.12 9.66 15.98
C THR A 181 23.04 10.39 16.78
N THR A 182 23.45 11.26 17.69
CA THR A 182 22.55 12.12 18.47
C THR A 182 22.53 13.57 18.00
N TYR A 183 23.12 13.88 16.83
CA TYR A 183 23.26 15.27 16.39
C TYR A 183 21.92 15.90 16.01
N VAL A 184 21.03 15.13 15.38
CA VAL A 184 19.66 15.58 15.10
C VAL A 184 18.91 15.81 16.41
N ASP A 185 18.99 14.89 17.36
CA ASP A 185 18.37 15.06 18.69
C ASP A 185 18.88 16.32 19.41
N ALA A 186 20.20 16.53 19.40
CA ALA A 186 20.82 17.71 19.98
C ALA A 186 20.32 19.00 19.31
N SER A 187 20.09 18.99 18.00
CA SER A 187 19.53 20.14 17.27
C SER A 187 18.09 20.45 17.70
N TYR A 188 17.26 19.43 17.92
CA TYR A 188 15.88 19.60 18.42
C TYR A 188 15.89 20.17 19.83
N ASN A 189 16.66 19.58 20.75
CA ASN A 189 16.72 20.03 22.14
C ASN A 189 17.25 21.48 22.27
N GLN A 190 18.27 21.85 21.49
CA GLN A 190 18.78 23.23 21.46
C GLN A 190 17.72 24.21 20.94
N THR A 191 17.00 23.83 19.89
CA THR A 191 15.97 24.66 19.25
C THR A 191 14.74 24.84 20.14
N LEU A 192 14.31 23.76 20.78
CA LEU A 192 13.12 23.72 21.64
C LEU A 192 13.28 24.58 22.91
N ASN A 193 14.52 24.86 23.33
CA ASN A 193 14.86 25.79 24.41
C ASN A 193 14.02 25.54 25.69
N GLY A 194 13.94 24.27 26.09
CA GLY A 194 13.20 23.82 27.28
C GLY A 194 11.77 23.36 27.02
N LYS A 195 11.25 23.41 25.79
CA LYS A 195 10.05 22.67 25.39
C LYS A 195 10.35 21.16 25.29
N PRO A 196 9.37 20.27 25.55
CA PRO A 196 9.58 18.82 25.49
C PRO A 196 10.02 18.33 24.11
N TYR A 197 10.92 17.36 24.11
CA TYR A 197 11.34 16.61 22.93
C TYR A 197 10.87 15.15 23.01
N MET A 198 10.33 14.63 21.91
CA MET A 198 10.12 13.20 21.73
C MET A 198 11.17 12.63 20.81
N MET A 199 11.98 11.74 21.37
CA MET A 199 13.08 11.08 20.69
C MET A 199 12.59 9.81 19.98
N PRO A 200 12.86 9.65 18.67
CA PRO A 200 12.49 8.44 17.95
C PRO A 200 13.45 7.28 18.28
N VAL A 201 12.90 6.08 18.41
CA VAL A 201 13.67 4.83 18.59
C VAL A 201 13.12 3.78 17.63
N SER A 202 13.97 3.11 16.86
CA SER A 202 13.56 2.08 15.91
C SER A 202 14.62 0.97 15.85
N PRO A 203 14.25 -0.31 15.69
CA PRO A 203 15.23 -1.40 15.65
C PRO A 203 15.84 -1.62 14.26
N TRP A 204 15.06 -1.38 13.19
CA TRP A 204 15.41 -1.75 11.82
C TRP A 204 14.71 -0.83 10.82
N PHE A 205 15.09 -0.87 9.54
CA PHE A 205 14.29 -0.30 8.45
C PHE A 205 14.61 -0.97 7.13
N PHE A 206 13.57 -1.45 6.45
CA PHE A 206 13.64 -1.86 5.05
C PHE A 206 12.25 -1.82 4.42
N THR A 207 12.15 -1.26 3.23
CA THR A 207 10.92 -1.26 2.46
C THR A 207 11.19 -1.52 0.98
N ASN A 208 10.33 -2.30 0.33
CA ASN A 208 10.26 -2.45 -1.13
C ASN A 208 8.79 -2.48 -1.54
N LEU A 209 8.19 -1.29 -1.58
CA LEU A 209 6.80 -1.02 -1.91
C LEU A 209 6.72 0.01 -3.05
N PRO A 210 6.99 -0.38 -4.31
CA PRO A 210 6.96 0.51 -5.47
C PRO A 210 5.65 1.27 -5.67
N GLY A 211 4.51 0.69 -5.27
CA GLY A 211 3.20 1.36 -5.28
C GLY A 211 3.14 2.62 -4.42
N TYR A 212 3.95 2.69 -3.36
CA TYR A 212 4.14 3.88 -2.53
C TYR A 212 5.38 4.69 -2.91
N LYS A 213 6.04 4.35 -4.03
CA LYS A 213 7.33 4.92 -4.45
C LYS A 213 8.44 4.72 -3.40
N LYS A 214 8.40 3.60 -2.66
CA LYS A 214 9.37 3.27 -1.63
C LYS A 214 10.18 2.03 -1.99
N ASN A 215 11.51 2.13 -1.98
CA ASN A 215 12.43 1.00 -2.17
C ASN A 215 13.83 1.33 -1.64
N TRP A 216 13.99 1.28 -0.32
CA TRP A 216 15.28 1.57 0.32
C TRP A 216 15.40 0.91 1.70
N LEU A 217 16.61 0.93 2.24
CA LEU A 217 16.91 0.62 3.64
C LEU A 217 17.75 1.72 4.29
N TRP A 218 17.75 1.75 5.62
CA TRP A 218 18.78 2.45 6.39
C TRP A 218 19.57 1.45 7.20
N ARG A 219 20.88 1.70 7.34
CA ARG A 219 21.74 0.84 8.14
C ARG A 219 21.22 0.79 9.58
N SER A 220 20.94 -0.42 10.04
CA SER A 220 20.31 -0.65 11.35
C SER A 220 21.00 -1.75 12.18
N ASP A 221 22.19 -2.17 11.74
CA ASP A 221 22.99 -3.28 12.29
C ASP A 221 23.02 -3.34 13.83
N ASP A 222 23.54 -2.28 14.47
CA ASP A 222 23.66 -2.13 15.94
C ASP A 222 22.61 -1.18 16.53
N LEU A 223 21.67 -0.70 15.71
CA LEU A 223 20.82 0.46 15.98
C LEU A 223 20.01 0.31 17.27
N TRP A 224 19.43 -0.86 17.50
CA TRP A 224 18.61 -1.10 18.68
C TRP A 224 19.40 -0.95 19.98
N TYR A 225 20.64 -1.43 20.03
CA TYR A 225 21.49 -1.26 21.21
C TYR A 225 21.92 0.21 21.36
N ASP A 226 22.49 0.79 20.30
CA ASP A 226 23.01 2.16 20.30
C ASP A 226 21.95 3.17 20.72
N ARG A 227 20.74 3.06 20.17
CA ARG A 227 19.68 4.04 20.41
C ARG A 227 19.18 4.05 21.84
N TRP A 228 19.11 2.90 22.51
CA TRP A 228 18.74 2.85 23.93
C TRP A 228 19.85 3.39 24.85
N GLN A 229 21.14 3.20 24.51
CA GLN A 229 22.24 3.86 25.22
C GLN A 229 22.15 5.38 25.07
N GLN A 230 21.81 5.86 23.87
CA GLN A 230 21.62 7.28 23.59
C GLN A 230 20.42 7.85 24.36
N VAL A 231 19.30 7.13 24.48
CA VAL A 231 18.15 7.55 25.32
C VAL A 231 18.56 7.70 26.79
N TRP A 232 19.35 6.76 27.31
CA TRP A 232 19.88 6.85 28.68
C TRP A 232 20.80 8.05 28.88
N TYR A 233 21.64 8.38 27.90
CA TYR A 233 22.52 9.54 27.99
C TYR A 233 21.77 10.87 27.80
N PHE A 234 20.90 10.93 26.80
CA PHE A 234 20.20 12.14 26.37
C PHE A 234 19.05 12.52 27.30
N GLN A 235 18.37 11.53 27.88
CA GLN A 235 17.25 11.70 28.81
C GLN A 235 16.12 12.60 28.26
N PRO A 236 15.54 12.30 27.08
CA PRO A 236 14.43 13.08 26.53
C PRO A 236 13.19 13.05 27.45
N GLU A 237 12.22 13.92 27.21
CA GLU A 237 10.93 13.88 27.90
C GLU A 237 10.09 12.68 27.47
N PHE A 238 10.08 12.40 26.17
CA PHE A 238 9.31 11.30 25.61
C PHE A 238 10.18 10.48 24.65
N VAL A 239 9.84 9.20 24.54
CA VAL A 239 10.36 8.31 23.50
C VAL A 239 9.18 7.75 22.74
N GLU A 240 9.26 7.72 21.41
CA GLU A 240 8.33 6.94 20.61
C GLU A 240 9.09 5.87 19.82
N ILE A 241 8.68 4.63 20.03
CA ILE A 241 9.18 3.48 19.29
C ILE A 241 8.47 3.43 17.93
N ILE A 242 9.23 3.56 16.85
CA ILE A 242 8.77 3.45 15.46
C ILE A 242 9.20 2.06 14.97
N SER A 243 8.35 1.04 14.98
CA SER A 243 6.91 1.06 15.28
C SER A 243 6.44 -0.24 15.95
N TRP A 244 5.16 -0.29 16.34
CA TRP A 244 4.52 -1.52 16.80
C TRP A 244 4.20 -2.48 15.63
N ASN A 245 3.55 -2.01 14.57
CA ASN A 245 3.01 -2.89 13.50
C ASN A 245 3.14 -2.32 12.08
N ASP A 246 4.16 -1.51 11.80
CA ASP A 246 4.46 -1.11 10.42
C ASP A 246 5.29 -2.20 9.72
N PHE A 247 4.58 -3.19 9.18
CA PHE A 247 5.20 -4.32 8.46
C PHE A 247 5.80 -3.90 7.12
N GLY A 248 5.22 -2.90 6.45
CA GLY A 248 5.68 -2.44 5.15
C GLY A 248 7.07 -1.80 5.19
N GLU A 249 7.50 -1.29 6.34
CA GLU A 249 8.81 -0.65 6.54
C GLU A 249 9.75 -1.46 7.45
N SER A 250 9.36 -2.69 7.80
CA SER A 250 10.19 -3.68 8.51
C SER A 250 10.71 -3.24 9.87
N HIS A 251 10.09 -2.24 10.51
CA HIS A 251 10.56 -1.70 11.79
C HIS A 251 9.59 -1.97 12.95
N TYR A 252 8.65 -2.88 12.74
CA TYR A 252 7.71 -3.36 13.74
C TYR A 252 8.44 -4.10 14.87
N ILE A 253 7.95 -3.94 16.10
CA ILE A 253 8.30 -4.78 17.25
C ILE A 253 7.13 -5.61 17.75
N GLY A 254 5.94 -5.50 17.17
CA GLY A 254 4.71 -6.23 17.48
C GLY A 254 4.73 -7.68 16.97
N PRO A 255 3.75 -8.50 17.35
CA PRO A 255 3.65 -9.87 16.85
C PRO A 255 3.32 -9.88 15.35
N LEU A 256 3.81 -10.90 14.63
CA LEU A 256 3.39 -11.17 13.26
C LEU A 256 1.91 -11.55 13.23
N ASP A 257 1.21 -11.10 12.20
CA ASP A 257 -0.23 -11.29 12.01
C ASP A 257 -0.54 -11.16 10.51
N ASP A 258 -0.93 -12.27 9.88
CA ASP A 258 -1.17 -12.34 8.44
C ASP A 258 -2.35 -11.50 7.97
N THR A 259 -3.24 -11.12 8.89
CA THR A 259 -4.38 -10.24 8.58
C THR A 259 -3.98 -8.77 8.42
N GLN A 260 -2.75 -8.39 8.78
CA GLN A 260 -2.25 -7.02 8.77
C GLN A 260 -1.34 -6.69 7.57
N TYR A 261 -1.25 -7.58 6.57
CA TYR A 261 -0.29 -7.46 5.45
C TYR A 261 -0.86 -6.83 4.17
N SER A 262 -1.96 -6.08 4.26
CA SER A 262 -2.58 -5.40 3.11
C SER A 262 -1.61 -4.44 2.40
N ALA A 263 -0.68 -3.82 3.14
CA ALA A 263 0.33 -2.90 2.63
C ALA A 263 1.22 -3.51 1.53
N PHE A 264 1.48 -4.82 1.55
CA PHE A 264 2.30 -5.48 0.52
C PHE A 264 1.56 -5.56 -0.83
N LYS A 265 0.24 -5.79 -0.80
CA LYS A 265 -0.59 -5.80 -2.02
C LYS A 265 -0.76 -4.38 -2.57
N ILE A 266 -1.14 -3.43 -1.71
CA ILE A 266 -1.38 -2.02 -2.12
C ILE A 266 -0.08 -1.36 -2.58
N GLY A 267 1.01 -1.63 -1.86
CA GLY A 267 2.35 -1.14 -2.17
C GLY A 267 3.03 -1.86 -3.33
N ASN A 268 2.38 -2.80 -4.01
CA ASN A 268 2.93 -3.59 -5.12
C ASN A 268 4.29 -4.24 -4.78
N ALA A 269 4.42 -4.80 -3.58
CA ALA A 269 5.63 -5.46 -3.14
C ALA A 269 5.98 -6.64 -4.09
N PRO A 270 7.27 -6.90 -4.37
CA PRO A 270 7.66 -8.04 -5.20
C PRO A 270 7.33 -9.39 -4.55
N TYR A 271 7.24 -9.43 -3.21
CA TYR A 271 6.75 -10.52 -2.36
C TYR A 271 6.60 -9.99 -0.93
N ASN A 272 6.00 -10.78 -0.03
CA ASN A 272 5.93 -10.44 1.39
C ASN A 272 7.25 -10.76 2.09
N TYR A 273 8.10 -9.74 2.31
CA TYR A 273 9.40 -9.90 2.98
C TYR A 273 9.32 -9.95 4.52
N VAL A 274 8.13 -9.92 5.09
CA VAL A 274 7.87 -10.08 6.53
C VAL A 274 7.45 -11.51 6.91
N GLU A 275 7.11 -12.33 5.92
CA GLU A 275 6.74 -13.73 6.16
C GLU A 275 7.89 -14.47 6.86
N ASN A 276 7.59 -15.05 8.03
CA ASN A 276 8.55 -15.70 8.93
C ASN A 276 9.69 -14.80 9.45
N MET A 277 9.49 -13.48 9.53
CA MET A 277 10.44 -12.53 10.13
C MET A 277 9.96 -11.99 11.49
N PRO A 278 9.94 -12.80 12.57
CA PRO A 278 9.55 -12.30 13.89
C PRO A 278 10.53 -11.24 14.38
N HIS A 279 10.00 -10.15 14.94
CA HIS A 279 10.77 -9.06 15.55
C HIS A 279 10.50 -8.91 17.06
N ASP A 280 9.63 -9.77 17.61
CA ASP A 280 9.19 -9.71 19.01
C ASP A 280 10.30 -9.99 20.02
N GLY A 281 11.37 -10.67 19.61
CA GLY A 281 12.56 -10.86 20.44
C GLY A 281 13.17 -9.54 20.94
N TRP A 282 13.10 -8.45 20.17
CA TRP A 282 13.57 -7.14 20.62
C TRP A 282 12.76 -6.57 21.78
N ARG A 283 11.49 -6.96 21.96
CA ARG A 283 10.67 -6.54 23.10
C ARG A 283 11.18 -7.06 24.44
N GLN A 284 11.91 -8.17 24.44
CA GLN A 284 12.36 -8.82 25.69
C GLN A 284 13.33 -7.95 26.52
N LEU A 285 14.02 -7.00 25.88
CA LEU A 285 14.91 -6.06 26.56
C LEU A 285 14.19 -4.78 27.04
N LEU A 286 13.00 -4.49 26.50
CA LEU A 286 12.28 -3.24 26.73
C LEU A 286 11.97 -2.96 28.21
N PRO A 287 11.49 -3.93 29.02
CA PRO A 287 11.23 -3.67 30.44
C PRO A 287 12.43 -3.09 31.17
N TYR A 288 13.61 -3.65 30.94
CA TYR A 288 14.85 -3.18 31.58
C TYR A 288 15.27 -1.80 31.09
N VAL A 289 15.27 -1.55 29.77
CA VAL A 289 15.73 -0.27 29.22
C VAL A 289 14.77 0.88 29.48
N ILE A 290 13.46 0.62 29.42
CA ILE A 290 12.41 1.60 29.70
C ILE A 290 12.38 1.96 31.18
N ASP A 291 12.45 0.96 32.09
CA ASP A 291 12.45 1.25 33.52
C ASP A 291 13.72 1.98 33.95
N THR A 292 14.87 1.64 33.36
CA THR A 292 16.11 2.37 33.61
C THR A 292 16.01 3.81 33.12
N TYR A 293 15.42 4.05 31.95
CA TYR A 293 15.17 5.39 31.42
C TYR A 293 14.23 6.21 32.30
N ARG A 294 13.09 5.64 32.72
CA ARG A 294 12.06 6.34 33.51
C ARG A 294 12.50 6.58 34.95
N ASN A 295 13.02 5.54 35.60
CA ASN A 295 13.26 5.54 37.04
C ASN A 295 14.74 5.76 37.41
N GLY A 296 15.62 5.83 36.41
CA GLY A 296 17.07 5.85 36.61
C GLY A 296 17.65 4.53 37.12
N HIS A 297 16.84 3.47 37.23
CA HIS A 297 17.24 2.13 37.64
C HIS A 297 16.15 1.12 37.24
N ALA A 298 16.55 -0.10 36.89
CA ALA A 298 15.65 -1.22 36.70
C ALA A 298 16.22 -2.45 37.39
N THR A 299 15.36 -3.32 37.90
CA THR A 299 15.76 -4.62 38.43
C THR A 299 15.13 -5.72 37.60
N PHE A 300 15.80 -6.85 37.45
CA PHE A 300 15.30 -7.97 36.65
C PHE A 300 15.57 -9.30 37.36
N ASP A 301 14.71 -10.28 37.13
CA ASP A 301 14.86 -11.66 37.62
C ASP A 301 14.99 -12.64 36.46
N THR A 302 15.13 -12.15 35.23
CA THR A 302 15.21 -12.95 34.02
C THR A 302 16.35 -12.41 33.17
N GLU A 303 17.33 -13.27 32.89
CA GLU A 303 18.37 -12.98 31.90
C GLU A 303 17.82 -13.23 30.51
N VAL A 304 18.20 -12.40 29.56
CA VAL A 304 17.65 -12.40 28.21
C VAL A 304 18.81 -12.46 27.22
N LEU A 305 18.69 -13.32 26.22
CA LEU A 305 19.49 -13.32 25.00
C LEU A 305 18.57 -12.90 23.85
N VAL A 306 18.96 -11.90 23.08
CA VAL A 306 18.31 -11.52 21.81
C VAL A 306 19.34 -11.62 20.70
N THR A 307 18.95 -12.20 19.57
CA THR A 307 19.81 -12.29 18.38
C THR A 307 19.03 -11.92 17.13
N TRP A 308 19.69 -11.27 16.19
CA TRP A 308 19.12 -10.96 14.88
C TRP A 308 20.17 -11.05 13.78
N TYR A 309 19.71 -11.35 12.57
CA TYR A 309 20.51 -11.41 11.36
C TYR A 309 19.62 -11.44 10.12
N ARG A 310 20.18 -11.12 8.96
CA ARG A 310 19.51 -11.38 7.69
C ARG A 310 19.60 -12.87 7.38
N PRO A 311 18.49 -13.56 7.04
CA PRO A 311 18.52 -14.97 6.69
C PRO A 311 19.10 -15.25 5.30
N THR A 312 19.37 -14.20 4.54
CA THR A 312 19.99 -14.24 3.22
C THR A 312 21.22 -13.35 3.21
N LEU A 313 22.34 -13.86 2.71
CA LEU A 313 23.57 -13.06 2.56
C LEU A 313 23.36 -11.89 1.59
N ALA A 314 23.96 -10.75 1.87
CA ALA A 314 23.78 -9.51 1.11
C ALA A 314 24.08 -9.67 -0.39
N SER A 315 25.10 -10.47 -0.72
CA SER A 315 25.52 -10.72 -2.11
C SER A 315 24.95 -12.02 -2.71
N ALA A 316 23.94 -12.64 -2.08
CA ALA A 316 23.40 -13.91 -2.56
C ALA A 316 22.63 -13.77 -3.88
N CYS A 317 21.82 -12.71 -4.00
CA CYS A 317 20.89 -12.47 -5.11
C CYS A 317 20.84 -10.98 -5.49
N GLY A 318 19.91 -10.61 -6.39
CA GLY A 318 19.71 -9.21 -6.75
C GLY A 318 19.16 -8.38 -5.58
N ASP A 319 19.47 -7.09 -5.54
CA ASP A 319 18.96 -6.18 -4.51
C ASP A 319 17.49 -5.77 -4.71
N GLY A 320 16.86 -6.17 -5.82
CA GLY A 320 15.49 -5.78 -6.16
C GLY A 320 15.32 -4.28 -6.44
N GLY A 321 16.40 -3.59 -6.83
CA GLY A 321 16.44 -2.14 -7.01
C GLY A 321 16.57 -1.36 -5.70
N THR A 322 16.69 -2.05 -4.56
CA THR A 322 16.81 -1.44 -3.23
C THR A 322 18.08 -0.60 -3.15
N THR A 323 17.96 0.61 -2.61
CA THR A 323 19.09 1.47 -2.28
C THR A 323 19.30 1.52 -0.76
N ALA A 324 20.52 1.76 -0.30
CA ALA A 324 20.76 2.21 1.06
C ALA A 324 20.72 3.74 1.08
N ASN A 325 19.91 4.32 1.97
CA ASN A 325 19.39 5.70 1.90
C ASN A 325 18.51 5.95 0.66
N THR A 326 17.87 7.13 0.58
CA THR A 326 17.05 7.50 -0.58
C THR A 326 17.23 8.94 -1.04
N ALA A 327 17.35 9.15 -2.35
CA ALA A 327 17.41 10.46 -3.00
C ALA A 327 16.11 11.26 -2.80
N SER A 328 14.99 10.59 -2.56
CA SER A 328 13.70 11.24 -2.25
C SER A 328 13.74 12.07 -0.96
N GLN A 329 14.63 11.71 -0.03
CA GLN A 329 14.93 12.48 1.18
C GLN A 329 16.23 13.30 1.05
N LEU A 330 16.64 13.58 -0.20
CA LEU A 330 17.85 14.34 -0.55
C LEU A 330 19.13 13.70 0.01
N GLN A 331 19.13 12.37 0.17
CA GLN A 331 20.24 11.61 0.69
C GLN A 331 21.12 11.06 -0.43
N ILE A 332 22.40 10.93 -0.13
CA ILE A 332 23.30 10.15 -1.00
C ILE A 332 22.89 8.68 -0.86
N GLU A 333 22.53 8.07 -1.98
CA GLU A 333 22.23 6.65 -2.08
C GLU A 333 23.51 5.82 -2.24
N TYR A 334 23.48 4.60 -1.72
CA TYR A 334 24.55 3.62 -1.81
C TYR A 334 23.97 2.27 -2.23
N ARG A 335 24.84 1.36 -2.70
CA ARG A 335 24.41 -0.03 -2.87
C ARG A 335 24.25 -0.67 -1.48
N PRO A 336 23.17 -1.41 -1.22
CA PRO A 336 22.96 -2.08 0.07
C PRO A 336 24.18 -2.90 0.55
N VAL A 337 24.78 -3.68 -0.34
CA VAL A 337 25.94 -4.55 -0.03
C VAL A 337 27.19 -3.79 0.42
N ASP A 338 27.29 -2.47 0.16
CA ASP A 338 28.41 -1.65 0.63
C ASP A 338 28.16 -1.06 2.02
N ILE A 339 26.92 -1.15 2.54
CA ILE A 339 26.47 -0.46 3.75
C ILE A 339 26.06 -1.43 4.85
N VAL A 340 25.39 -2.54 4.53
CA VAL A 340 24.90 -3.49 5.53
C VAL A 340 25.79 -4.72 5.61
N ASP A 341 26.26 -5.05 6.82
CA ASP A 341 27.19 -6.16 7.02
C ASP A 341 26.46 -7.50 7.19
N ASP A 342 27.03 -8.58 6.66
CA ASP A 342 26.57 -9.96 6.90
C ASP A 342 27.10 -10.45 8.26
N ARG A 343 26.31 -10.22 9.33
CA ARG A 343 26.68 -10.56 10.72
C ARG A 343 25.52 -11.20 11.49
N ILE A 344 25.86 -11.93 12.54
CA ILE A 344 24.95 -12.29 13.64
C ILE A 344 25.13 -11.25 14.73
N PHE A 345 24.07 -10.56 15.09
CA PHE A 345 24.05 -9.57 16.17
C PHE A 345 23.42 -10.16 17.42
N ILE A 346 23.94 -9.78 18.59
CA ILE A 346 23.54 -10.31 19.88
C ILE A 346 23.49 -9.19 20.91
N SER A 347 22.40 -9.12 21.66
CA SER A 347 22.31 -8.36 22.90
C SER A 347 21.88 -9.28 24.03
N ALA A 348 22.54 -9.20 25.18
CA ALA A 348 22.23 -10.04 26.33
C ALA A 348 22.10 -9.23 27.63
N LEU A 349 20.94 -9.31 28.30
CA LEU A 349 20.74 -8.79 29.65
C LEU A 349 21.20 -9.83 30.67
N LEU A 350 22.27 -9.53 31.39
CA LEU A 350 22.94 -10.46 32.30
C LEU A 350 23.07 -9.91 33.72
N SER A 351 22.87 -10.79 34.69
CA SER A 351 23.03 -10.56 36.14
C SER A 351 24.49 -10.60 36.62
N GLU A 352 25.38 -11.20 35.81
CA GLU A 352 26.82 -11.25 36.02
C GLU A 352 27.51 -11.60 34.67
N PRO A 353 28.82 -11.31 34.52
CA PRO A 353 29.55 -11.59 33.29
C PRO A 353 29.41 -13.03 32.79
N ALA A 354 29.25 -13.19 31.48
CA ALA A 354 29.20 -14.48 30.80
C ALA A 354 30.05 -14.46 29.52
N TYR A 355 30.50 -15.63 29.09
CA TYR A 355 31.12 -15.84 27.80
C TYR A 355 30.05 -16.09 26.73
N LEU A 356 30.31 -15.63 25.50
CA LEU A 356 29.47 -15.88 24.33
C LEU A 356 30.18 -16.86 23.40
N THR A 357 29.52 -17.97 23.08
CA THR A 357 29.94 -18.83 21.97
C THR A 357 28.85 -18.95 20.92
N ILE A 358 29.28 -18.98 19.66
CA ILE A 358 28.40 -19.19 18.51
C ILE A 358 28.93 -20.38 17.74
N ASN A 359 28.15 -21.45 17.68
CA ASN A 359 28.38 -22.56 16.76
C ASN A 359 27.71 -22.22 15.44
N TYR A 360 28.47 -22.13 14.37
CA TYR A 360 27.96 -21.74 13.06
C TYR A 360 28.73 -22.40 11.93
N GLY A 361 27.99 -22.94 10.96
CA GLY A 361 28.58 -23.67 9.85
C GLY A 361 29.36 -24.90 10.34
N VAL A 362 30.69 -24.85 10.23
CA VAL A 362 31.60 -25.95 10.59
C VAL A 362 32.41 -25.70 11.86
N GLY A 363 32.22 -24.56 12.53
CA GLY A 363 33.07 -24.12 13.62
C GLY A 363 32.31 -23.65 14.87
N GLU A 364 33.01 -23.68 15.99
CA GLU A 364 32.63 -23.03 17.25
C GLU A 364 33.49 -21.79 17.44
N TYR A 365 32.87 -20.64 17.63
CA TYR A 365 33.53 -19.35 17.77
C TYR A 365 33.27 -18.78 19.17
N GLY A 366 34.33 -18.49 19.92
CA GLY A 366 34.25 -17.60 21.09
C GLY A 366 34.18 -16.15 20.61
N VAL A 367 33.20 -15.40 21.09
CA VAL A 367 32.95 -14.02 20.67
C VAL A 367 33.18 -13.10 21.86
N ASP A 368 34.05 -12.10 21.67
CA ASP A 368 34.25 -11.04 22.65
C ASP A 368 33.07 -10.06 22.62
N TRP A 369 32.74 -9.49 23.78
CA TRP A 369 31.72 -8.46 23.87
C TRP A 369 32.26 -7.12 23.38
N ASP A 370 31.60 -6.55 22.36
CA ASP A 370 31.90 -5.21 21.86
C ASP A 370 31.59 -4.16 22.94
N TYR A 371 30.48 -4.36 23.66
CA TYR A 371 30.08 -3.52 24.79
C TYR A 371 29.71 -4.35 26.01
N THR A 372 30.15 -3.87 27.17
CA THR A 372 29.84 -4.45 28.49
C THR A 372 29.29 -3.38 29.43
N PRO A 373 28.30 -3.71 30.28
CA PRO A 373 27.72 -2.78 31.22
C PRO A 373 28.63 -2.57 32.44
N GLU A 374 28.50 -1.41 33.08
CA GLU A 374 29.23 -1.09 34.31
C GLU A 374 29.00 -2.13 35.42
N GLY A 375 30.09 -2.61 36.01
CA GLY A 375 30.08 -3.62 37.07
C GLY A 375 29.55 -4.99 36.65
N GLY A 376 29.40 -5.24 35.34
CA GLY A 376 29.10 -6.56 34.78
C GLY A 376 27.63 -6.99 34.85
N VAL A 377 26.73 -6.09 35.24
CA VAL A 377 25.28 -6.33 35.35
C VAL A 377 24.53 -5.37 34.43
N GLY A 378 23.78 -5.90 33.46
CA GLY A 378 23.06 -5.09 32.47
C GLY A 378 23.17 -5.70 31.07
N ILE A 379 23.04 -4.85 30.05
CA ILE A 379 23.06 -5.29 28.64
C ILE A 379 24.49 -5.33 28.10
N TYR A 380 24.87 -6.50 27.62
CA TYR A 380 26.04 -6.77 26.79
C TYR A 380 25.63 -6.75 25.32
N HIS A 381 26.52 -6.33 24.43
CA HIS A 381 26.27 -6.33 22.98
C HIS A 381 27.50 -6.78 22.21
N ALA A 382 27.29 -7.59 21.18
CA ALA A 382 28.34 -8.12 20.31
C ALA A 382 27.79 -8.47 18.93
N SER A 383 28.69 -8.58 17.96
CA SER A 383 28.37 -9.15 16.66
C SER A 383 29.48 -10.04 16.10
N MET A 384 29.11 -11.03 15.28
CA MET A 384 30.05 -11.93 14.61
C MET A 384 29.85 -11.90 13.09
N ALA A 385 30.93 -11.65 12.35
CA ALA A 385 30.91 -11.69 10.88
C ALA A 385 30.67 -13.11 10.35
N LEU A 386 29.80 -13.23 9.34
CA LEU A 386 29.47 -14.50 8.70
C LEU A 386 30.54 -14.96 7.71
N ASN A 387 31.35 -14.03 7.19
CA ASN A 387 32.42 -14.31 6.21
C ASN A 387 31.96 -15.15 5.01
N GLY A 388 30.73 -14.90 4.53
CA GLY A 388 30.12 -15.60 3.40
C GLY A 388 29.72 -17.05 3.66
N GLN A 389 29.77 -17.52 4.91
CA GLN A 389 29.27 -18.85 5.27
C GLN A 389 27.74 -18.86 5.35
N THR A 390 27.15 -20.04 5.26
CA THR A 390 25.71 -20.29 5.39
C THR A 390 25.47 -21.46 6.36
N GLY A 391 24.30 -21.53 6.97
CA GLY A 391 23.90 -22.63 7.83
C GLY A 391 23.05 -22.20 9.02
N SER A 392 22.76 -23.16 9.89
CA SER A 392 22.15 -22.90 11.18
C SER A 392 23.18 -22.41 12.19
N ALA A 393 22.76 -21.55 13.11
CA ALA A 393 23.55 -21.12 14.25
C ALA A 393 23.04 -21.77 15.55
N THR A 394 23.92 -21.91 16.53
CA THR A 394 23.55 -22.12 17.93
C THR A 394 24.30 -21.09 18.76
N ILE A 395 23.57 -20.24 19.47
CA ILE A 395 24.11 -19.18 20.32
C ILE A 395 24.06 -19.65 21.77
N GLN A 396 25.18 -19.61 22.47
CA GLN A 396 25.27 -20.06 23.85
C GLN A 396 25.89 -19.00 24.75
N LEU A 397 25.31 -18.84 25.93
CA LEU A 397 25.88 -18.07 27.03
C LEU A 397 26.34 -19.03 28.12
N LEU A 398 27.57 -18.82 28.56
CA LEU A 398 28.27 -19.73 29.46
C LEU A 398 28.89 -18.99 30.62
N ARG A 399 28.90 -19.64 31.77
CA ARG A 399 29.70 -19.30 32.94
C ARG A 399 30.64 -20.45 33.24
N ASP A 400 31.48 -20.30 34.26
CA ASP A 400 32.36 -21.38 34.73
C ASP A 400 31.56 -22.65 35.14
N SER A 401 30.29 -22.49 35.51
CA SER A 401 29.36 -23.59 35.81
C SER A 401 28.82 -24.33 34.59
N GLY A 402 29.05 -23.82 33.37
CA GLY A 402 28.56 -24.37 32.10
C GLY A 402 27.59 -23.44 31.37
N VAL A 403 26.96 -23.98 30.32
CA VAL A 403 25.95 -23.31 29.50
C VAL A 403 24.67 -23.13 30.31
N PHE A 404 24.14 -21.90 30.40
CA PHE A 404 22.87 -21.62 31.08
C PHE A 404 21.77 -21.12 30.12
N ILE A 405 22.16 -20.54 28.97
CA ILE A 405 21.27 -20.29 27.82
C ILE A 405 21.90 -20.95 26.60
N SER A 406 21.11 -21.75 25.88
CA SER A 406 21.45 -22.31 24.58
C SER A 406 20.27 -22.09 23.64
N TYR A 407 20.47 -21.30 22.59
CA TYR A 407 19.42 -20.94 21.64
C TYR A 407 19.76 -21.42 20.24
N ASN A 408 18.80 -22.09 19.61
CA ASN A 408 18.87 -22.54 18.23
C ASN A 408 17.82 -21.76 17.44
N PRO A 409 18.22 -20.71 16.70
CA PRO A 409 17.32 -20.04 15.78
C PRO A 409 16.59 -21.01 14.83
N SER A 410 15.30 -20.76 14.60
CA SER A 410 14.47 -21.61 13.74
C SER A 410 14.79 -21.45 12.26
N GLN A 411 15.38 -20.33 11.86
CA GLN A 411 15.71 -20.00 10.48
C GLN A 411 17.21 -19.93 10.28
N GLY A 412 17.78 -20.74 9.39
CA GLY A 412 19.19 -20.66 9.04
C GLY A 412 19.52 -19.51 8.09
N ILE A 413 20.80 -19.20 7.96
CA ILE A 413 21.32 -18.27 6.95
C ILE A 413 21.59 -19.05 5.66
N SER A 414 21.14 -18.52 4.53
CA SER A 414 21.25 -19.18 3.23
C SER A 414 21.63 -18.22 2.10
N THR A 415 21.86 -18.78 0.91
CA THR A 415 21.99 -18.03 -0.35
C THR A 415 20.73 -18.13 -1.20
N THR A 416 19.64 -18.66 -0.65
CA THR A 416 18.38 -18.85 -1.38
C THR A 416 17.49 -17.63 -1.17
N CYS A 417 16.89 -17.15 -2.25
CA CYS A 417 16.05 -15.96 -2.25
C CYS A 417 14.69 -16.24 -2.87
N THR A 418 13.67 -15.57 -2.34
CA THR A 418 12.37 -15.50 -2.99
C THR A 418 12.49 -14.57 -4.20
N ASN A 419 12.04 -15.02 -5.36
CA ASN A 419 12.08 -14.26 -6.62
C ASN A 419 13.47 -13.74 -7.04
N ASP A 420 14.56 -14.39 -6.59
CA ASP A 420 15.94 -13.94 -6.83
C ASP A 420 16.26 -12.53 -6.28
N ILE A 421 15.54 -12.13 -5.22
CA ILE A 421 15.71 -10.84 -4.53
C ILE A 421 16.16 -11.08 -3.09
N THR A 422 17.24 -10.41 -2.69
CA THR A 422 17.73 -10.42 -1.30
C THR A 422 16.70 -9.78 -0.39
N ASN A 423 16.28 -10.51 0.64
CA ASN A 423 15.45 -9.94 1.71
C ASN A 423 16.35 -9.15 2.68
N TRP A 424 16.19 -7.83 2.71
CA TRP A 424 16.93 -6.93 3.60
C TRP A 424 16.27 -6.76 4.97
N ASN A 425 15.13 -7.40 5.21
CA ASN A 425 14.57 -7.58 6.55
C ASN A 425 15.39 -8.59 7.36
N VAL A 426 15.21 -8.59 8.68
CA VAL A 426 15.94 -9.48 9.59
C VAL A 426 15.01 -10.46 10.29
N TRP A 427 15.57 -11.59 10.66
CA TRP A 427 14.94 -12.51 11.59
C TRP A 427 15.44 -12.17 13.00
N VAL A 428 14.55 -12.13 13.99
CA VAL A 428 14.90 -11.86 15.40
C VAL A 428 14.40 -12.99 16.28
N GLY A 429 15.28 -13.47 17.15
CA GLY A 429 14.98 -14.51 18.12
C GLY A 429 15.44 -14.14 19.51
N SER A 430 14.85 -14.79 20.51
CA SER A 430 15.25 -14.59 21.90
C SER A 430 15.14 -15.86 22.75
N ALA A 431 15.92 -15.92 23.82
CA ALA A 431 15.86 -16.93 24.86
C ALA A 431 16.02 -16.30 26.24
N THR A 432 15.48 -16.95 27.27
CA THR A 432 15.49 -16.42 28.63
C THR A 432 15.98 -17.44 29.65
N TYR A 433 16.54 -16.96 30.76
CA TYR A 433 16.89 -17.76 31.93
C TYR A 433 16.40 -17.08 33.20
N THR A 434 15.50 -17.74 33.94
CA THR A 434 14.93 -17.20 35.17
C THR A 434 15.89 -17.38 36.35
N LEU A 435 16.17 -16.28 37.04
CA LEU A 435 16.99 -16.21 38.24
C LEU A 435 16.18 -16.59 39.48
N THR A 436 16.89 -16.94 40.56
CA THR A 436 16.29 -17.26 41.85
C THR A 436 15.92 -16.02 42.67
N SER A 437 16.41 -14.85 42.26
CA SER A 437 16.16 -13.56 42.90
C SER A 437 16.28 -12.42 41.90
N THR A 438 15.57 -11.33 42.17
CA THR A 438 15.70 -10.07 41.44
C THR A 438 17.05 -9.40 41.67
N ILE A 439 17.71 -8.98 40.59
CA ILE A 439 19.07 -8.40 40.60
C ILE A 439 19.01 -6.91 40.24
N PRO A 440 19.61 -6.02 41.06
CA PRO A 440 19.80 -4.63 40.70
C PRO A 440 21.15 -4.39 40.01
N PRO A 441 21.20 -3.50 39.01
CA PRO A 441 22.46 -2.94 38.50
C PRO A 441 23.22 -2.22 39.63
N PRO A 442 24.56 -2.22 39.58
CA PRO A 442 25.41 -1.69 40.65
C PRO A 442 25.31 -0.16 40.81
N LEU A 443 24.97 0.56 39.72
CA LEU A 443 24.84 2.02 39.73
C LEU A 443 23.52 2.45 39.06
N SER A 444 22.82 3.38 39.70
CA SER A 444 21.72 4.11 39.06
C SER A 444 22.25 5.00 37.94
N LEU A 445 21.42 5.24 36.93
CA LEU A 445 21.74 6.06 35.76
C LEU A 445 22.24 7.46 36.13
N SER A 446 21.67 8.08 37.18
CA SER A 446 22.10 9.39 37.70
C SER A 446 23.51 9.43 38.29
N LYS A 447 24.11 8.26 38.56
CA LYS A 447 25.50 8.11 39.02
C LYS A 447 26.44 7.64 37.90
N GLN A 448 25.90 7.46 36.71
CA GLN A 448 26.67 7.10 35.53
C GLN A 448 26.93 8.35 34.69
N VAL A 449 28.04 8.31 33.96
CA VAL A 449 28.41 9.28 32.93
C VAL A 449 28.70 8.51 31.65
N CYS A 450 28.79 9.20 30.53
CA CYS A 450 29.36 8.58 29.35
C CYS A 450 30.79 8.13 29.66
N VAL A 451 31.17 6.91 29.24
CA VAL A 451 32.52 6.36 29.42
C VAL A 451 33.12 5.84 28.12
N GLN A 452 32.33 5.75 27.06
CA GLN A 452 32.76 5.49 25.69
C GLN A 452 31.90 6.30 24.74
N GLY A 453 32.56 6.94 23.78
CA GLY A 453 31.88 7.75 22.78
C GLY A 453 32.81 8.13 21.65
N TRP A 454 32.24 8.64 20.58
CA TRP A 454 32.97 9.00 19.37
C TRP A 454 32.41 10.31 18.78
N GLY A 455 33.07 10.85 17.76
CA GLY A 455 32.65 12.05 17.06
C GLY A 455 32.99 11.96 15.58
N VAL A 456 32.31 12.71 14.73
CA VAL A 456 32.55 12.65 13.27
C VAL A 456 33.88 13.30 12.88
N GLY A 457 34.59 12.69 11.92
CA GLY A 457 35.83 13.24 11.37
C GLY A 457 36.86 13.60 12.45
N ASN A 458 37.36 14.83 12.43
CA ASN A 458 38.43 15.26 13.35
C ASN A 458 37.96 15.46 14.82
N PHE A 459 36.68 15.20 15.13
CA PHE A 459 36.18 15.11 16.51
C PHE A 459 36.43 13.74 17.14
N GLU A 460 36.66 12.68 16.35
CA GLU A 460 36.73 11.28 16.79
C GLU A 460 37.63 11.07 18.01
N GLY A 461 38.93 11.36 17.88
CA GLY A 461 39.88 11.15 18.97
C GLY A 461 39.65 12.06 20.19
N LEU A 462 39.08 13.26 19.97
CA LEU A 462 38.70 14.14 21.09
C LEU A 462 37.54 13.55 21.87
N CYS A 463 36.46 13.13 21.19
CA CYS A 463 35.31 12.52 21.82
C CYS A 463 35.66 11.20 22.50
N GLU A 464 36.48 10.35 21.87
CA GLU A 464 36.99 9.13 22.50
C GLU A 464 37.68 9.44 23.84
N PHE A 465 38.56 10.43 23.86
CA PHE A 465 39.27 10.83 25.07
C PHE A 465 38.36 11.49 26.11
N THR A 466 37.54 12.48 25.72
CA THR A 466 36.76 13.28 26.67
C THR A 466 35.57 12.50 27.22
N CYS A 467 34.87 11.74 26.37
CA CYS A 467 33.75 10.91 26.79
C CYS A 467 34.21 9.83 27.77
N ARG A 468 35.40 9.24 27.60
CA ARG A 468 35.99 8.32 28.60
C ARG A 468 36.07 8.88 30.01
N TYR A 469 36.16 10.20 30.14
CA TYR A 469 36.26 10.92 31.41
C TYR A 469 34.98 11.67 31.77
N GLY A 470 33.84 11.33 31.18
CA GLY A 470 32.53 11.91 31.52
C GLY A 470 32.23 13.27 30.90
N TYR A 471 33.12 13.82 30.07
CA TYR A 471 32.86 15.06 29.32
C TYR A 471 32.52 14.73 27.85
N CYS A 472 31.23 14.56 27.56
CA CYS A 472 30.76 14.06 26.25
C CYS A 472 29.64 14.94 25.65
N PRO A 473 29.90 16.20 25.27
CA PRO A 473 28.85 17.13 24.84
C PRO A 473 28.01 16.58 23.66
N VAL A 474 26.69 16.41 23.85
CA VAL A 474 25.74 15.84 22.86
C VAL A 474 25.73 16.53 21.50
N GLY A 475 26.14 17.79 21.44
CA GLY A 475 26.23 18.56 20.19
C GLY A 475 27.51 18.31 19.39
N ALA A 476 28.45 17.50 19.89
CA ALA A 476 29.72 17.21 19.21
C ALA A 476 30.20 15.76 19.33
N CYS A 477 29.74 15.03 20.35
CA CYS A 477 30.08 13.65 20.61
C CYS A 477 28.82 12.79 20.76
N VAL A 478 28.94 11.53 20.38
CA VAL A 478 27.92 10.48 20.51
C VAL A 478 28.37 9.53 21.61
N CYS A 479 27.53 9.35 22.63
CA CYS A 479 27.80 8.37 23.69
C CYS A 479 27.33 6.98 23.26
N THR A 480 28.20 5.98 23.39
CA THR A 480 27.90 4.58 23.06
C THR A 480 27.83 3.68 24.29
N ASN A 481 28.40 4.10 25.42
CA ASN A 481 28.30 3.34 26.66
C ASN A 481 28.37 4.22 27.91
N MET A 482 27.54 3.89 28.90
CA MET A 482 27.41 4.59 30.18
C MET A 482 28.08 3.79 31.30
N GLY A 483 28.70 4.48 32.27
CA GLY A 483 29.36 3.81 33.38
C GLY A 483 29.83 4.76 34.46
N ARG A 484 30.64 4.26 35.40
CA ARG A 484 31.10 5.08 36.53
C ARG A 484 32.05 6.20 36.06
N GLN A 485 31.97 7.36 36.68
CA GLN A 485 32.94 8.43 36.47
C GLN A 485 34.35 7.96 36.82
N LEU A 486 35.22 7.89 35.81
CA LEU A 486 36.64 7.58 36.02
C LEU A 486 37.35 8.74 36.71
N THR A 487 38.38 8.41 37.48
CA THR A 487 39.27 9.43 38.06
C THR A 487 39.98 10.18 36.93
N LEU A 488 39.83 11.50 36.92
CA LEU A 488 40.48 12.36 35.93
C LEU A 488 42.00 12.25 36.03
N PRO A 489 42.73 12.31 34.90
CA PRO A 489 44.18 12.46 34.91
C PRO A 489 44.59 13.71 35.68
N LYS A 490 45.87 13.80 36.08
CA LYS A 490 46.38 15.02 36.70
C LYS A 490 46.30 16.17 35.69
N ALA A 491 45.59 17.24 36.07
CA ALA A 491 45.51 18.44 35.24
C ALA A 491 46.92 19.01 34.98
N THR A 492 47.20 19.29 33.71
CA THR A 492 48.47 19.82 33.22
C THR A 492 48.50 21.35 33.29
N GLY A 493 47.33 22.00 33.33
CA GLY A 493 47.19 23.45 33.22
C GLY A 493 47.35 23.97 31.79
N VAL A 494 47.52 23.09 30.80
CA VAL A 494 47.62 23.46 29.39
C VAL A 494 46.23 23.88 28.89
N VAL A 495 46.12 25.13 28.44
CA VAL A 495 44.89 25.64 27.85
C VAL A 495 44.86 25.30 26.36
N GLY A 496 43.88 24.50 25.95
CA GLY A 496 43.64 24.15 24.56
C GLY A 496 42.58 25.04 23.91
N TYR A 497 42.78 25.35 22.63
CA TYR A 497 41.88 26.08 21.75
C TYR A 497 41.66 25.29 20.46
N PRO A 498 40.56 25.51 19.73
CA PRO A 498 40.40 24.97 18.37
C PRO A 498 41.57 25.39 17.48
N ALA A 499 42.22 24.44 16.80
CA ALA A 499 43.35 24.75 15.93
C ALA A 499 42.95 25.58 14.70
N ASN A 500 41.76 25.32 14.16
CA ASN A 500 41.17 26.04 13.02
C ASN A 500 40.32 27.25 13.44
N GLY A 501 40.01 27.41 14.72
CA GLY A 501 39.10 28.45 15.24
C GLY A 501 37.63 28.08 15.27
N ASP A 502 37.24 26.87 14.90
CA ASP A 502 35.85 26.43 14.95
C ASP A 502 35.38 26.28 16.41
N ALA A 503 34.36 27.05 16.78
CA ALA A 503 33.82 27.10 18.14
C ALA A 503 33.30 25.74 18.65
N ASN A 504 32.93 24.81 17.76
CA ASN A 504 32.45 23.47 18.14
C ASN A 504 33.53 22.65 18.87
N TYR A 505 34.82 22.94 18.64
CA TYR A 505 35.94 22.26 19.32
C TYR A 505 36.28 22.88 20.68
N ALA A 506 35.75 24.05 21.02
CA ALA A 506 36.30 24.86 22.11
C ALA A 506 36.28 24.16 23.46
N GLY A 507 35.14 23.56 23.84
CA GLY A 507 35.01 22.81 25.09
C GLY A 507 35.87 21.56 25.11
N LEU A 508 35.87 20.80 24.01
CA LEU A 508 36.64 19.56 23.85
C LEU A 508 38.15 19.81 23.95
N CYS A 509 38.68 20.79 23.20
CA CYS A 509 40.10 21.14 23.25
C CYS A 509 40.52 21.68 24.62
N SER A 510 39.69 22.50 25.25
CA SER A 510 39.98 23.01 26.60
C SER A 510 40.08 21.88 27.61
N PHE A 511 39.17 20.91 27.56
CA PHE A 511 39.19 19.75 28.45
C PHE A 511 40.35 18.82 28.14
N ALA A 512 40.46 18.36 26.89
CA ALA A 512 41.41 17.34 26.48
C ALA A 512 42.88 17.79 26.70
N CYS A 513 43.24 19.00 26.28
CA CYS A 513 44.60 19.51 26.43
C CYS A 513 45.00 19.65 27.91
N ASN A 514 44.06 20.09 28.76
CA ASN A 514 44.30 20.19 30.21
C ASN A 514 44.53 18.82 30.87
N TYR A 515 44.08 17.71 30.25
CA TYR A 515 44.30 16.35 30.73
C TYR A 515 45.32 15.56 29.91
N GLY A 516 46.13 16.23 29.09
CA GLY A 516 47.30 15.65 28.43
C GLY A 516 47.05 15.08 27.03
N TYR A 517 45.86 15.24 26.46
CA TYR A 517 45.55 14.88 25.08
C TYR A 517 45.25 16.13 24.25
N CYS A 518 46.23 16.58 23.46
CA CYS A 518 46.14 17.82 22.68
C CYS A 518 46.56 17.58 21.22
N PRO A 519 45.72 16.90 20.42
CA PRO A 519 46.06 16.55 19.04
C PRO A 519 46.17 17.82 18.19
N SER A 520 47.34 18.04 17.58
CA SER A 520 47.60 19.24 16.76
C SER A 520 46.70 19.38 15.53
N SER A 521 46.05 18.29 15.10
CA SER A 521 45.06 18.31 14.01
C SER A 521 43.77 19.02 14.40
N ALA A 522 43.39 19.03 15.69
CA ALA A 522 42.13 19.59 16.17
C ALA A 522 42.33 20.75 17.16
N CYS A 523 43.39 20.70 17.96
CA CYS A 523 43.64 21.64 19.05
C CYS A 523 45.00 22.34 18.94
N SER A 524 45.07 23.54 19.50
CA SER A 524 46.27 24.38 19.59
C SER A 524 46.37 24.99 20.99
N THR A 525 47.59 25.24 21.47
CA THR A 525 47.82 26.01 22.70
C THR A 525 47.81 27.52 22.44
N THR A 526 47.75 27.93 21.17
CA THR A 526 47.64 29.32 20.76
C THR A 526 46.21 29.62 20.35
N LYS A 527 45.62 30.66 20.94
CA LYS A 527 44.26 31.08 20.64
C LYS A 527 44.21 31.75 19.25
N VAL A 528 43.35 31.24 18.39
CA VAL A 528 42.95 31.87 17.12
C VAL A 528 41.55 32.49 17.27
N PRO A 529 41.16 33.47 16.43
CA PRO A 529 39.80 34.03 16.46
C PRO A 529 38.73 32.94 16.27
N PRO A 530 37.75 32.82 17.18
CA PRO A 530 36.72 31.81 17.04
C PRO A 530 35.71 32.18 15.94
N TYR A 531 35.20 31.18 15.23
CA TYR A 531 34.08 31.31 14.29
C TYR A 531 33.09 30.17 14.48
N ILE A 532 31.85 30.38 14.05
CA ILE A 532 30.84 29.33 13.95
C ILE A 532 30.69 29.00 12.46
N PRO A 533 30.88 27.74 12.04
CA PRO A 533 30.64 27.35 10.65
C PRO A 533 29.23 27.73 10.19
N THR A 534 29.10 28.20 8.95
CA THR A 534 27.78 28.51 8.36
C THR A 534 26.93 27.26 8.12
N THR A 535 27.57 26.10 8.02
CA THR A 535 26.94 24.79 7.89
C THR A 535 27.45 23.91 9.02
N SER A 536 26.56 23.21 9.72
CA SER A 536 26.94 22.32 10.81
C SER A 536 27.92 21.25 10.32
N PRO A 537 29.07 21.03 10.98
CA PRO A 537 30.00 19.95 10.63
C PRO A 537 29.44 18.56 10.93
N PHE A 538 28.28 18.49 11.61
CA PHE A 538 27.58 17.25 11.96
C PHE A 538 26.47 16.89 10.98
N ASN A 539 26.18 17.76 10.01
CA ASN A 539 25.22 17.44 8.97
C ASN A 539 25.82 16.38 8.04
N PRO A 540 25.05 15.36 7.67
CA PRO A 540 25.49 14.44 6.64
C PRO A 540 25.69 15.17 5.30
N PRO A 541 26.65 14.73 4.47
CA PRO A 541 26.86 15.32 3.16
C PRO A 541 25.71 14.97 2.20
N ALA A 542 25.33 15.92 1.37
CA ALA A 542 24.45 15.70 0.23
C ALA A 542 25.24 15.73 -1.07
N CYS A 543 24.65 15.22 -2.15
CA CYS A 543 25.22 15.43 -3.48
C CYS A 543 25.10 16.92 -3.86
N THR A 544 26.19 17.50 -4.34
CA THR A 544 26.27 18.90 -4.79
C THR A 544 26.66 19.01 -6.27
N GLY A 545 26.71 17.89 -6.97
CA GLY A 545 26.91 17.82 -8.40
C GLY A 545 27.03 16.39 -8.88
N GLY A 546 26.44 16.09 -10.03
CA GLY A 546 26.41 14.74 -10.57
C GLY A 546 26.39 14.71 -12.09
N HIS A 547 26.53 13.50 -12.63
CA HIS A 547 26.54 13.23 -14.05
C HIS A 547 25.63 12.05 -14.37
N GLY A 548 25.07 12.02 -15.57
CA GLY A 548 24.30 10.91 -16.10
C GLY A 548 24.58 10.76 -17.60
N ASP A 549 24.24 9.60 -18.14
CA ASP A 549 24.51 9.30 -19.54
C ASP A 549 23.33 9.65 -20.47
N GLY A 550 23.63 9.91 -21.74
CA GLY A 550 22.64 10.08 -22.80
C GLY A 550 21.58 11.14 -22.49
N GLY A 551 20.30 10.75 -22.56
CA GLY A 551 19.16 11.65 -22.31
C GLY A 551 19.05 12.15 -20.86
N PHE A 552 19.72 11.49 -19.90
CA PHE A 552 19.69 11.87 -18.49
C PHE A 552 20.80 12.85 -18.09
N ALA A 553 21.76 13.14 -18.96
CA ALA A 553 22.94 13.96 -18.63
C ALA A 553 22.57 15.33 -18.04
N GLY A 554 21.60 16.02 -18.64
CA GLY A 554 21.13 17.31 -18.14
C GLY A 554 20.34 17.18 -16.83
N LEU A 555 19.52 16.14 -16.68
CA LEU A 555 18.71 15.91 -15.48
C LEU A 555 19.59 15.61 -14.27
N CYS A 556 20.54 14.69 -14.40
CA CYS A 556 21.49 14.37 -13.33
C CYS A 556 22.38 15.58 -13.00
N SER A 557 22.85 16.32 -14.01
CA SER A 557 23.65 17.51 -13.78
C SER A 557 22.89 18.60 -13.02
N PHE A 558 21.57 18.69 -13.19
CA PHE A 558 20.72 19.64 -12.46
C PHE A 558 20.34 19.12 -11.06
N ALA A 559 19.70 17.95 -10.99
CA ALA A 559 19.09 17.44 -9.77
C ALA A 559 20.14 17.10 -8.69
N CYS A 560 21.27 16.51 -9.08
CA CYS A 560 22.35 16.18 -8.15
C CYS A 560 23.03 17.42 -7.55
N ASN A 561 22.84 18.63 -8.08
CA ASN A 561 23.34 19.85 -7.42
C ASN A 561 22.57 20.20 -6.14
N TYR A 562 21.38 19.62 -5.96
CA TYR A 562 20.44 19.92 -4.88
C TYR A 562 20.11 18.66 -4.05
N GLY A 563 20.98 17.65 -4.06
CA GLY A 563 20.83 16.42 -3.28
C GLY A 563 19.99 15.32 -3.92
N TYR A 564 19.10 15.61 -4.89
CA TYR A 564 18.32 14.57 -5.57
C TYR A 564 19.16 13.87 -6.65
N CYS A 565 19.83 12.77 -6.28
CA CYS A 565 20.77 12.07 -7.15
C CYS A 565 20.60 10.54 -7.10
N PRO A 566 19.60 9.98 -7.80
CA PRO A 566 19.32 8.53 -7.78
C PRO A 566 20.47 7.72 -8.37
N ILE A 567 21.05 6.79 -7.61
CA ILE A 567 22.30 6.09 -7.96
C ILE A 567 22.17 5.17 -9.18
N HIS A 568 20.96 4.68 -9.46
CA HIS A 568 20.70 3.81 -10.61
C HIS A 568 20.80 4.52 -11.96
N ILE A 569 20.80 5.86 -11.98
CA ILE A 569 20.82 6.67 -13.21
C ILE A 569 21.93 7.73 -13.16
N CYS A 570 22.13 8.34 -12.00
CA CYS A 570 23.06 9.43 -11.80
C CYS A 570 24.26 8.97 -10.98
N THR A 571 25.44 9.46 -11.33
CA THR A 571 26.65 9.36 -10.52
C THR A 571 26.88 10.68 -9.78
N CYS A 572 26.92 10.65 -8.45
CA CYS A 572 27.33 11.80 -7.67
C CYS A 572 28.84 12.05 -7.84
N THR A 573 29.21 13.24 -8.30
CA THR A 573 30.60 13.61 -8.62
C THR A 573 31.24 14.55 -7.59
N SER A 574 30.41 15.20 -6.76
CA SER A 574 30.86 16.06 -5.66
C SER A 574 29.84 16.04 -4.53
N THR A 575 30.33 16.18 -3.29
CA THR A 575 29.50 16.20 -2.09
C THR A 575 29.81 17.41 -1.23
N GLY A 576 28.83 17.83 -0.43
CA GLY A 576 28.95 19.00 0.43
C GLY A 576 27.71 19.20 1.29
N ALA A 577 27.55 20.40 1.84
CA ALA A 577 26.30 20.76 2.50
C ALA A 577 25.15 20.77 1.49
N LEU A 578 23.96 20.35 1.91
CA LEU A 578 22.76 20.39 1.09
C LEU A 578 22.50 21.82 0.61
N VAL A 579 22.38 21.98 -0.70
CA VAL A 579 22.05 23.26 -1.33
C VAL A 579 20.54 23.36 -1.42
N GLU A 580 19.99 24.49 -0.99
CA GLU A 580 18.55 24.77 -1.10
C GLU A 580 18.13 24.68 -2.57
N SER A 581 17.12 23.86 -2.85
CA SER A 581 16.60 23.68 -4.20
C SER A 581 15.80 24.91 -4.63
N PRO A 582 15.64 25.14 -5.95
CA PRO A 582 14.71 26.16 -6.44
C PRO A 582 13.29 25.92 -5.88
N PRO A 583 12.45 26.96 -5.69
CA PRO A 583 11.08 26.76 -5.26
C PRO A 583 10.33 25.79 -6.17
N THR A 584 9.49 24.94 -5.58
CA THR A 584 8.62 24.04 -6.32
C THR A 584 7.60 24.83 -7.13
N THR A 585 7.25 24.27 -8.28
CA THR A 585 6.25 24.75 -9.24
C THR A 585 5.25 23.64 -9.51
N ASP A 586 4.09 23.99 -10.05
CA ASP A 586 3.03 23.03 -10.36
C ASP A 586 3.31 22.18 -11.62
N VAL A 587 4.53 22.24 -12.17
CA VAL A 587 4.90 21.49 -13.37
C VAL A 587 5.19 20.04 -12.99
N VAL A 588 4.36 19.12 -13.49
CA VAL A 588 4.57 17.68 -13.33
C VAL A 588 5.35 17.16 -14.53
N GLY A 589 6.52 16.60 -14.26
CA GLY A 589 7.38 15.97 -15.25
C GLY A 589 7.25 14.45 -15.23
N SER A 590 7.17 13.85 -16.42
CA SER A 590 7.27 12.39 -16.59
C SER A 590 8.35 12.08 -17.61
N SER A 591 9.13 11.03 -17.39
CA SER A 591 10.16 10.63 -18.35
C SER A 591 9.55 10.06 -19.63
N ILE A 592 10.09 10.49 -20.77
CA ILE A 592 9.77 9.93 -22.11
C ILE A 592 10.89 9.03 -22.64
N ILE A 593 11.96 8.83 -21.86
CA ILE A 593 13.15 8.06 -22.24
C ILE A 593 13.36 6.79 -21.39
N GLY A 594 12.37 6.41 -20.59
CA GLY A 594 12.36 5.20 -19.76
C GLY A 594 12.30 5.47 -18.25
N PRO A 595 12.44 4.45 -17.39
CA PRO A 595 12.43 4.61 -15.93
C PRO A 595 13.49 5.61 -15.48
N ASP A 596 13.08 6.63 -14.74
CA ASP A 596 13.92 7.79 -14.39
C ASP A 596 14.13 7.96 -12.89
N ASN A 597 13.64 7.02 -12.07
CA ASN A 597 13.65 7.10 -10.61
C ASN A 597 13.15 8.46 -10.07
N GLY A 598 12.15 9.05 -10.74
CA GLY A 598 11.54 10.32 -10.33
C GLY A 598 12.31 11.58 -10.72
N LEU A 599 13.39 11.47 -11.50
CA LEU A 599 14.20 12.61 -11.95
C LEU A 599 13.39 13.68 -12.68
N CYS A 600 12.52 13.30 -13.63
CA CYS A 600 11.68 14.26 -14.34
C CYS A 600 10.65 14.90 -13.40
N ALA A 601 10.01 14.11 -12.54
CA ALA A 601 9.04 14.64 -11.59
C ALA A 601 9.68 15.68 -10.65
N TRP A 602 10.87 15.37 -10.12
CA TRP A 602 11.61 16.28 -9.26
C TRP A 602 12.17 17.48 -10.03
N ALA A 603 12.86 17.27 -11.16
CA ALA A 603 13.51 18.37 -11.87
C ALA A 603 12.51 19.35 -12.51
N CYS A 604 11.42 18.83 -13.09
CA CYS A 604 10.40 19.67 -13.71
C CYS A 604 9.66 20.52 -12.67
N SER A 605 9.33 19.96 -11.50
CA SER A 605 8.75 20.74 -10.40
C SER A 605 9.71 21.82 -9.89
N HIS A 606 11.02 21.69 -10.10
CA HIS A 606 12.03 22.69 -9.73
C HIS A 606 12.48 23.56 -10.92
N GLY A 607 11.68 23.63 -11.99
CA GLY A 607 11.89 24.56 -13.10
C GLY A 607 12.86 24.09 -14.19
N TYR A 608 13.32 22.83 -14.16
CA TYR A 608 14.17 22.24 -15.20
C TYR A 608 13.50 21.03 -15.85
N CYS A 609 12.83 21.25 -16.99
CA CYS A 609 12.08 20.22 -17.70
C CYS A 609 12.51 20.09 -19.18
N PRO A 610 13.60 19.36 -19.48
CA PRO A 610 14.11 19.23 -20.85
C PRO A 610 13.18 18.36 -21.71
N SER A 611 12.58 18.94 -22.76
CA SER A 611 11.60 18.28 -23.64
C SER A 611 12.10 17.04 -24.40
N GLY A 612 13.42 16.82 -24.43
CA GLY A 612 14.05 15.62 -25.01
C GLY A 612 14.16 14.44 -24.05
N ALA A 613 13.89 14.64 -22.76
CA ALA A 613 13.97 13.61 -21.72
C ALA A 613 12.69 13.53 -20.87
N CYS A 614 12.01 14.66 -20.67
CA CYS A 614 10.76 14.75 -19.91
C CYS A 614 9.63 15.31 -20.77
N SER A 615 8.42 14.79 -20.56
CA SER A 615 7.18 15.48 -20.91
C SER A 615 6.73 16.33 -19.72
N SER A 616 6.32 17.57 -19.98
CA SER A 616 5.76 18.48 -18.98
C SER A 616 4.26 18.62 -19.17
N GLY A 617 3.48 18.27 -18.14
CA GLY A 617 2.13 18.78 -17.99
C GLY A 617 2.16 20.00 -17.08
N SER A 618 1.68 21.15 -17.54
CA SER A 618 1.24 22.17 -16.57
C SER A 618 -0.06 21.65 -15.97
N THR A 619 -0.13 21.45 -14.66
CA THR A 619 -1.42 21.59 -14.01
C THR A 619 -1.76 23.08 -14.14
N GLY A 620 -2.41 23.44 -15.24
CA GLY A 620 -3.13 24.70 -15.28
C GLY A 620 -4.09 24.58 -14.11
N SER A 621 -3.91 25.44 -13.09
CA SER A 621 -4.82 25.67 -11.97
C SER A 621 -6.11 24.90 -12.19
N SER A 622 -6.19 23.72 -11.58
CA SER A 622 -7.48 23.06 -11.42
C SER A 622 -8.24 23.96 -10.46
N GLY A 623 -8.88 24.98 -11.04
CA GLY A 623 -10.11 25.47 -10.47
C GLY A 623 -10.92 24.22 -10.23
N SER A 624 -11.10 23.88 -8.95
CA SER A 624 -11.96 22.80 -8.48
C SER A 624 -13.21 22.81 -9.37
N LEU A 625 -13.24 21.87 -10.31
CA LEU A 625 -14.35 21.73 -11.23
C LEU A 625 -15.38 20.98 -10.43
N VAL A 626 -16.26 21.76 -9.83
CA VAL A 626 -17.54 21.28 -9.35
C VAL A 626 -18.27 20.65 -10.55
N PRO A 627 -18.46 19.31 -10.61
CA PRO A 627 -19.01 18.69 -11.80
C PRO A 627 -20.45 19.15 -12.02
N THR A 628 -20.72 19.72 -13.20
CA THR A 628 -22.02 20.16 -13.69
C THR A 628 -22.82 19.02 -14.33
N GLY A 629 -22.19 17.92 -14.73
CA GLY A 629 -22.88 16.72 -15.22
C GLY A 629 -21.99 15.73 -15.99
N TRP A 630 -22.53 14.57 -16.35
CA TRP A 630 -21.85 13.53 -17.14
C TRP A 630 -22.81 12.68 -17.98
N VAL A 631 -22.27 11.98 -18.97
CA VAL A 631 -23.05 11.16 -19.92
C VAL A 631 -22.40 9.80 -20.17
N SER A 632 -23.19 8.74 -20.31
CA SER A 632 -22.69 7.42 -20.68
C SER A 632 -23.16 7.02 -22.07
N PHE A 633 -22.20 6.71 -22.95
CA PHE A 633 -22.41 6.16 -24.29
C PHE A 633 -21.96 4.69 -24.35
N GLY A 634 -22.27 4.00 -25.46
CA GLY A 634 -21.68 2.70 -25.78
C GLY A 634 -22.70 1.60 -26.01
N ASP A 635 -22.21 0.36 -26.03
CA ASP A 635 -23.00 -0.87 -26.17
C ASP A 635 -22.83 -1.79 -24.96
N SER A 636 -23.63 -2.86 -24.90
CA SER A 636 -23.48 -4.03 -24.04
C SER A 636 -23.08 -3.69 -22.60
N PHE A 637 -21.79 -3.63 -22.26
CA PHE A 637 -21.32 -3.31 -20.91
C PHE A 637 -21.77 -1.92 -20.43
N SER A 638 -21.92 -0.95 -21.34
CA SER A 638 -22.49 0.36 -21.00
C SER A 638 -24.00 0.34 -20.79
N ALA A 639 -24.75 -0.53 -21.49
CA ALA A 639 -26.18 -0.68 -21.24
C ALA A 639 -26.47 -1.55 -19.99
N GLY A 640 -25.62 -2.55 -19.75
CA GLY A 640 -25.72 -3.52 -18.66
C GLY A 640 -26.89 -4.51 -18.80
N PRO A 641 -27.06 -5.21 -19.94
CA PRO A 641 -28.07 -6.25 -20.02
C PRO A 641 -27.78 -7.36 -18.99
N GLY A 642 -28.81 -7.75 -18.23
CA GLY A 642 -28.66 -8.71 -17.13
C GLY A 642 -28.18 -8.12 -15.80
N ALA A 643 -27.94 -6.80 -15.71
CA ALA A 643 -27.55 -6.10 -14.48
C ALA A 643 -28.77 -5.43 -13.81
N GLY A 644 -29.73 -6.24 -13.37
CA GLY A 644 -30.95 -5.78 -12.71
C GLY A 644 -32.13 -5.50 -13.65
N HIS A 645 -33.05 -4.64 -13.21
CA HIS A 645 -34.28 -4.31 -13.95
C HIS A 645 -34.00 -3.36 -15.12
N TYR A 646 -34.59 -3.69 -16.27
CA TYR A 646 -34.54 -2.82 -17.45
C TYR A 646 -35.31 -1.53 -17.23
N LEU A 647 -34.65 -0.40 -17.54
CA LEU A 647 -35.19 0.95 -17.52
C LEU A 647 -36.02 1.26 -18.77
N ASP A 648 -35.81 0.47 -19.83
CA ASP A 648 -36.44 0.63 -21.13
C ASP A 648 -37.46 -0.47 -21.39
N SER A 649 -38.43 -0.21 -22.28
CA SER A 649 -39.26 -1.30 -22.79
C SER A 649 -38.39 -2.25 -23.61
N ILE A 650 -38.58 -3.56 -23.45
CA ILE A 650 -37.88 -4.59 -24.23
C ILE A 650 -38.08 -4.34 -25.75
N THR A 651 -39.21 -3.75 -26.16
CA THR A 651 -39.47 -3.38 -27.56
C THR A 651 -38.63 -2.22 -28.09
N SER A 652 -37.93 -1.46 -27.23
CA SER A 652 -37.01 -0.39 -27.63
C SER A 652 -35.60 -0.90 -27.96
N GLY A 653 -35.24 -2.12 -27.53
CA GLY A 653 -34.01 -2.82 -27.92
C GLY A 653 -32.69 -2.30 -27.34
N CYS A 654 -32.67 -1.26 -26.48
CA CYS A 654 -31.41 -0.74 -25.91
C CYS A 654 -30.93 -1.44 -24.63
N LEU A 655 -31.81 -2.15 -23.93
CA LEU A 655 -31.49 -3.00 -22.78
C LEU A 655 -30.73 -2.30 -21.63
N ARG A 656 -31.01 -1.01 -21.35
CA ARG A 656 -30.40 -0.31 -20.21
C ARG A 656 -30.94 -0.84 -18.89
N SER A 657 -30.07 -1.22 -17.96
CA SER A 657 -30.48 -1.74 -16.65
C SER A 657 -30.12 -0.81 -15.49
N ASN A 658 -30.90 -0.90 -14.42
CA ASN A 658 -30.77 -0.03 -13.24
C ASN A 658 -29.54 -0.30 -12.37
N ASN A 659 -28.85 -1.44 -12.53
CA ASN A 659 -27.58 -1.76 -11.85
C ASN A 659 -26.41 -1.89 -12.83
N SER A 660 -26.52 -1.33 -14.02
CA SER A 660 -25.38 -1.18 -14.93
C SER A 660 -24.28 -0.28 -14.33
N TYR A 661 -23.04 -0.39 -14.82
CA TYR A 661 -21.94 0.42 -14.29
C TYR A 661 -22.23 1.93 -14.33
N PRO A 662 -22.95 2.49 -15.33
CA PRO A 662 -23.24 3.91 -15.33
C PRO A 662 -24.17 4.30 -14.18
N MET A 663 -25.15 3.47 -13.87
CA MET A 663 -26.08 3.70 -12.75
C MET A 663 -25.37 3.60 -11.40
N GLN A 664 -24.48 2.62 -11.25
CA GLN A 664 -23.69 2.44 -10.03
C GLN A 664 -22.65 3.55 -9.85
N LEU A 665 -21.95 3.95 -10.92
CA LEU A 665 -21.06 5.11 -10.90
C LEU A 665 -21.83 6.39 -10.55
N ASN A 666 -23.03 6.57 -11.11
CA ASN A 666 -23.87 7.71 -10.78
C ASN A 666 -24.20 7.76 -9.29
N LYS A 667 -24.57 6.62 -8.70
CA LYS A 667 -24.84 6.48 -7.27
C LYS A 667 -23.59 6.79 -6.43
N LYS A 668 -22.42 6.28 -6.81
CA LYS A 668 -21.14 6.51 -6.11
C LYS A 668 -20.68 7.97 -6.17
N LEU A 669 -21.06 8.71 -7.21
CA LEU A 669 -20.78 10.14 -7.32
C LEU A 669 -21.72 11.00 -6.46
N GLN A 670 -22.87 10.49 -6.03
CA GLN A 670 -23.78 11.21 -5.12
C GLN A 670 -23.08 11.49 -3.79
N GLY A 671 -23.01 12.77 -3.41
CA GLY A 671 -22.31 13.23 -2.20
C GLY A 671 -20.85 13.65 -2.43
N LEU A 672 -20.27 13.33 -3.59
CA LEU A 672 -18.97 13.84 -4.05
C LEU A 672 -19.10 15.04 -5.00
N VAL A 673 -20.30 15.24 -5.57
CA VAL A 673 -20.64 16.34 -6.49
C VAL A 673 -21.89 17.08 -5.99
N PRO A 674 -22.16 18.33 -6.42
CA PRO A 674 -23.32 19.09 -5.93
C PRO A 674 -24.65 18.45 -6.32
N ASN A 675 -25.69 18.77 -5.55
CA ASN A 675 -27.05 18.22 -5.72
C ASN A 675 -27.72 18.50 -7.08
N ASN A 676 -27.12 19.29 -7.98
CA ASN A 676 -27.68 19.70 -9.27
C ASN A 676 -26.86 19.25 -10.49
N TYR A 677 -26.02 18.24 -10.36
CA TYR A 677 -25.30 17.66 -11.51
C TYR A 677 -26.24 16.80 -12.39
N ASP A 678 -26.13 16.92 -13.71
CA ASP A 678 -26.97 16.21 -14.69
C ASP A 678 -26.33 14.89 -15.12
N PHE A 679 -27.07 13.77 -15.10
CA PHE A 679 -26.61 12.47 -15.61
C PHE A 679 -27.49 12.01 -16.77
N GLN A 680 -26.87 11.75 -17.93
CA GLN A 680 -27.56 11.23 -19.11
C GLN A 680 -27.10 9.81 -19.45
N PHE A 681 -28.04 8.86 -19.40
CA PHE A 681 -27.77 7.47 -19.71
C PHE A 681 -28.20 7.14 -21.14
N LEU A 682 -27.27 7.18 -22.11
CA LEU A 682 -27.57 7.09 -23.55
C LEU A 682 -27.08 5.80 -24.22
N ALA A 683 -26.38 4.92 -23.50
CA ALA A 683 -25.91 3.64 -24.03
C ALA A 683 -27.06 2.77 -24.56
N CYS A 684 -26.77 1.98 -25.61
CA CYS A 684 -27.77 1.12 -26.25
C CYS A 684 -27.11 -0.18 -26.73
N SER A 685 -27.63 -1.33 -26.28
CA SER A 685 -27.06 -2.64 -26.62
C SER A 685 -27.08 -2.91 -28.13
N GLY A 686 -26.06 -3.65 -28.58
CA GLY A 686 -25.84 -3.96 -30.00
C GLY A 686 -25.41 -2.77 -30.86
N SER A 687 -24.98 -1.64 -30.28
CA SER A 687 -24.43 -0.51 -31.06
C SER A 687 -23.06 -0.88 -31.64
N LEU A 688 -22.78 -0.37 -32.85
CA LEU A 688 -21.46 -0.37 -33.48
C LEU A 688 -20.85 1.04 -33.48
N THR A 689 -19.54 1.16 -33.72
CA THR A 689 -18.85 2.46 -33.73
C THR A 689 -19.36 3.46 -34.77
N ASN A 690 -20.00 3.00 -35.84
CA ASN A 690 -20.42 3.82 -36.98
C ASN A 690 -21.87 3.55 -37.46
N ASP A 691 -22.74 3.06 -36.59
CA ASP A 691 -24.13 2.74 -36.93
C ASP A 691 -25.14 3.85 -36.57
N LYS A 692 -26.41 3.61 -36.91
CA LYS A 692 -27.51 4.52 -36.59
C LYS A 692 -27.81 4.59 -35.09
N LYS A 693 -27.55 3.52 -34.33
CA LYS A 693 -27.76 3.51 -32.87
C LYS A 693 -26.79 4.48 -32.22
N MET A 694 -25.49 4.41 -32.52
CA MET A 694 -24.48 5.32 -32.00
C MET A 694 -24.76 6.77 -32.43
N ALA A 695 -25.10 7.00 -33.71
CA ALA A 695 -25.49 8.32 -34.17
C ALA A 695 -26.68 8.89 -33.36
N HIS A 696 -27.69 8.07 -33.06
CA HIS A 696 -28.81 8.47 -32.22
C HIS A 696 -28.40 8.76 -30.77
N GLN A 697 -27.44 8.03 -30.19
CA GLN A 697 -26.91 8.35 -28.85
C GLN A 697 -26.27 9.75 -28.84
N LEU A 698 -25.42 10.05 -29.83
CA LEU A 698 -24.76 11.35 -29.95
C LEU A 698 -25.75 12.50 -30.18
N GLU A 699 -26.75 12.30 -31.05
CA GLU A 699 -27.80 13.28 -31.32
C GLU A 699 -28.73 13.53 -30.12
N SER A 700 -28.87 12.55 -29.23
CA SER A 700 -29.75 12.63 -28.06
C SER A 700 -29.08 13.26 -26.83
N TRP A 701 -27.79 13.58 -26.90
CA TRP A 701 -27.08 14.23 -25.81
C TRP A 701 -27.44 15.72 -25.71
N ASN A 702 -28.36 16.03 -24.80
CA ASN A 702 -29.00 17.35 -24.72
C ASN A 702 -28.27 18.35 -23.82
N ASN A 703 -27.41 17.88 -22.90
CA ASN A 703 -26.62 18.73 -22.03
C ASN A 703 -25.14 18.63 -22.38
N VAL A 704 -24.76 19.31 -23.46
CA VAL A 704 -23.38 19.33 -23.98
C VAL A 704 -22.40 20.11 -23.09
N THR A 705 -22.82 20.51 -21.88
CA THR A 705 -21.98 21.12 -20.84
C THR A 705 -21.69 20.18 -19.66
N SER A 706 -21.93 18.88 -19.84
CA SER A 706 -21.38 17.85 -18.96
C SER A 706 -19.84 17.88 -19.01
N ASN A 707 -19.18 17.61 -17.89
CA ASN A 707 -17.72 17.68 -17.78
C ASN A 707 -17.03 16.38 -18.17
N PHE A 708 -17.73 15.26 -18.17
CA PHE A 708 -17.15 14.02 -18.66
C PHE A 708 -18.16 13.07 -19.30
N ALA A 709 -17.65 12.11 -20.04
CA ALA A 709 -18.40 10.99 -20.57
C ALA A 709 -17.68 9.66 -20.33
N THR A 710 -18.45 8.57 -20.25
CA THR A 710 -17.92 7.19 -20.24
C THR A 710 -18.37 6.44 -21.49
N ILE A 711 -17.56 5.51 -21.98
CA ILE A 711 -17.93 4.62 -23.08
C ILE A 711 -17.22 3.27 -23.01
N THR A 712 -17.96 2.20 -23.34
CA THR A 712 -17.43 0.89 -23.75
C THR A 712 -17.95 0.59 -25.15
N ILE A 713 -17.06 0.39 -26.12
CA ILE A 713 -17.46 0.04 -27.50
C ILE A 713 -16.33 -0.66 -28.27
N GLY A 714 -16.70 -1.48 -29.27
CA GLY A 714 -15.79 -2.11 -30.22
C GLY A 714 -15.82 -3.64 -30.21
N GLY A 715 -16.40 -4.27 -29.18
CA GLY A 715 -16.54 -5.73 -29.09
C GLY A 715 -17.50 -6.30 -30.15
N ASN A 716 -18.61 -5.59 -30.42
CA ASN A 716 -19.55 -5.94 -31.48
C ASN A 716 -18.90 -5.76 -32.87
N ASP A 717 -18.17 -4.66 -33.08
CA ASP A 717 -17.39 -4.41 -34.29
C ASP A 717 -16.37 -5.52 -34.55
N ALA A 718 -15.76 -6.07 -33.49
CA ALA A 718 -14.80 -7.18 -33.56
C ALA A 718 -15.45 -8.55 -33.78
N GLY A 719 -16.78 -8.65 -33.76
CA GLY A 719 -17.52 -9.89 -34.00
C GLY A 719 -17.54 -10.86 -32.81
N PHE A 720 -17.31 -10.38 -31.58
CA PHE A 720 -17.24 -11.22 -30.38
C PHE A 720 -18.49 -12.09 -30.22
N SER A 721 -19.67 -11.57 -30.48
CA SER A 721 -20.93 -12.32 -30.47
C SER A 721 -20.90 -13.61 -31.31
N LYS A 722 -20.27 -13.58 -32.50
CA LYS A 722 -20.14 -14.76 -33.37
C LYS A 722 -19.12 -15.77 -32.82
N VAL A 723 -18.03 -15.28 -32.24
CA VAL A 723 -17.04 -16.12 -31.55
C VAL A 723 -17.72 -16.87 -30.42
N LEU A 724 -18.53 -16.18 -29.60
CA LEU A 724 -19.28 -16.80 -28.51
C LEU A 724 -20.24 -17.89 -29.03
N ILE A 725 -20.98 -17.60 -30.11
CA ILE A 725 -21.90 -18.55 -30.73
C ILE A 725 -21.17 -19.81 -31.24
N GLN A 726 -20.03 -19.65 -31.93
CA GLN A 726 -19.31 -20.77 -32.56
C GLN A 726 -18.40 -21.57 -31.62
N CYS A 727 -17.86 -20.91 -30.60
CA CYS A 727 -16.88 -21.50 -29.71
C CYS A 727 -17.47 -22.05 -28.41
N ILE A 728 -18.56 -21.46 -27.93
CA ILE A 728 -19.03 -21.68 -26.56
C ILE A 728 -20.50 -22.09 -26.54
N LEU A 729 -21.38 -21.31 -27.16
CA LEU A 729 -22.83 -21.58 -27.11
C LEU A 729 -23.24 -22.75 -27.98
N GLN A 730 -22.63 -22.86 -29.17
CA GLN A 730 -22.81 -23.90 -30.16
C GLN A 730 -24.26 -24.37 -30.30
N PRO A 731 -25.20 -23.43 -30.57
CA PRO A 731 -26.59 -23.81 -30.78
C PRO A 731 -26.68 -24.71 -32.02
N PRO A 732 -27.52 -25.75 -32.02
CA PRO A 732 -27.52 -26.85 -32.99
C PRO A 732 -27.70 -26.49 -34.47
N PHE A 733 -27.82 -25.21 -34.84
CA PHE A 733 -28.09 -24.76 -36.20
C PHE A 733 -26.94 -23.95 -36.84
N TYR A 734 -25.80 -23.82 -36.19
CA TYR A 734 -24.72 -22.89 -36.61
C TYR A 734 -23.43 -23.60 -37.06
N GLY A 735 -23.52 -24.57 -37.98
CA GLY A 735 -22.36 -25.15 -38.69
C GLY A 735 -21.96 -24.35 -39.93
N LYS A 736 -20.77 -24.61 -40.49
CA LYS A 736 -20.08 -23.88 -41.58
C LYS A 736 -20.89 -23.63 -42.89
N GLY A 737 -22.09 -24.19 -43.01
CA GLY A 737 -23.01 -24.05 -44.14
C GLY A 737 -24.51 -24.10 -43.79
N GLY A 738 -24.89 -23.93 -42.52
CA GLY A 738 -26.29 -23.72 -42.10
C GLY A 738 -27.15 -24.95 -41.79
N HIS A 739 -26.64 -26.19 -41.84
CA HIS A 739 -27.46 -27.39 -41.57
C HIS A 739 -26.68 -28.47 -40.77
N TRP A 740 -27.23 -28.97 -39.67
CA TRP A 740 -26.65 -30.09 -38.90
C TRP A 740 -27.07 -31.47 -39.41
N TRP A 741 -28.19 -31.58 -40.13
CA TRP A 741 -28.66 -32.85 -40.69
C TRP A 741 -27.84 -33.34 -41.89
N SER A 742 -26.85 -32.54 -42.35
CA SER A 742 -25.88 -32.89 -43.39
C SER A 742 -24.53 -33.38 -42.84
N GLY A 743 -24.30 -33.35 -41.52
CA GLY A 743 -23.09 -33.88 -40.88
C GLY A 743 -21.88 -32.94 -40.80
N GLU A 744 -22.07 -31.62 -40.82
CA GLU A 744 -20.98 -30.61 -40.70
C GLU A 744 -20.82 -30.05 -39.27
N THR A 745 -19.59 -29.61 -38.90
CA THR A 745 -19.20 -29.15 -37.54
C THR A 745 -19.18 -27.62 -37.38
N PHE A 746 -19.22 -27.13 -36.13
CA PHE A 746 -19.01 -25.71 -35.75
C PHE A 746 -17.61 -25.20 -36.17
N ASP A 747 -17.47 -23.89 -36.43
CA ASP A 747 -16.23 -23.27 -36.90
C ASP A 747 -15.67 -22.22 -35.93
N CYS A 748 -15.34 -22.67 -34.71
CA CYS A 748 -14.76 -21.80 -33.69
C CYS A 748 -13.44 -21.14 -34.15
N ASP A 749 -12.50 -21.93 -34.68
CA ASP A 749 -11.20 -21.39 -35.11
C ASP A 749 -11.35 -20.41 -36.29
N GLY A 750 -12.32 -20.61 -37.18
CA GLY A 750 -12.60 -19.69 -38.28
C GLY A 750 -13.20 -18.36 -37.82
N GLU A 751 -14.15 -18.36 -36.86
CA GLU A 751 -14.65 -17.10 -36.32
C GLU A 751 -13.63 -16.37 -35.44
N ILE A 752 -12.78 -17.09 -34.71
CA ILE A 752 -11.63 -16.47 -34.02
C ILE A 752 -10.70 -15.81 -35.05
N SER A 753 -10.43 -16.49 -36.18
CA SER A 753 -9.61 -15.94 -37.25
C SER A 753 -10.26 -14.73 -37.93
N ASN A 754 -11.59 -14.76 -38.13
CA ASN A 754 -12.35 -13.63 -38.67
C ASN A 754 -12.30 -12.43 -37.72
N ALA A 755 -12.51 -12.64 -36.42
CA ALA A 755 -12.42 -11.59 -35.41
C ALA A 755 -11.00 -10.99 -35.39
N GLN A 756 -9.95 -11.82 -35.39
CA GLN A 756 -8.56 -11.35 -35.50
C GLN A 756 -8.33 -10.51 -36.77
N ALA A 757 -8.86 -10.95 -37.91
CA ALA A 757 -8.72 -10.22 -39.18
C ALA A 757 -9.43 -8.86 -39.14
N VAL A 758 -10.61 -8.78 -38.54
CA VAL A 758 -11.36 -7.53 -38.36
C VAL A 758 -10.63 -6.58 -37.40
N ILE A 759 -10.15 -7.08 -36.26
CA ILE A 759 -9.39 -6.29 -35.27
C ILE A 759 -8.07 -5.78 -35.88
N ALA A 760 -7.42 -6.58 -36.71
CA ALA A 760 -6.18 -6.23 -37.39
C ALA A 760 -6.39 -5.23 -38.54
N ASP A 761 -7.61 -5.07 -39.05
CA ASP A 761 -7.91 -4.11 -40.11
C ASP A 761 -7.63 -2.68 -39.61
N LYS A 762 -6.98 -1.89 -40.46
CA LYS A 762 -6.62 -0.50 -40.15
C LYS A 762 -7.85 0.38 -39.88
N ASP A 763 -9.00 0.04 -40.49
CA ASP A 763 -10.23 0.81 -40.39
C ASP A 763 -10.88 0.60 -39.01
N PHE A 764 -10.58 -0.48 -38.30
CA PHE A 764 -11.08 -0.76 -36.94
C PHE A 764 -10.64 0.33 -35.94
N THR A 765 -9.34 0.60 -35.85
CA THR A 765 -8.80 1.70 -35.03
C THR A 765 -9.26 3.06 -35.55
N GLY A 766 -9.41 3.21 -36.87
CA GLY A 766 -9.91 4.42 -37.52
C GLY A 766 -11.33 4.78 -37.08
N HIS A 767 -12.24 3.80 -37.01
CA HIS A 767 -13.60 4.01 -36.55
C HIS A 767 -13.67 4.37 -35.07
N LEU A 768 -12.93 3.67 -34.20
CA LEU A 768 -12.86 3.99 -32.76
C LEU A 768 -12.33 5.41 -32.53
N SER A 769 -11.21 5.77 -33.14
CA SER A 769 -10.62 7.11 -33.00
C SER A 769 -11.54 8.20 -33.56
N SER A 770 -12.21 7.94 -34.68
CA SER A 770 -13.20 8.87 -35.26
C SER A 770 -14.40 9.07 -34.34
N LEU A 771 -14.88 8.03 -33.67
CA LEU A 771 -15.97 8.14 -32.69
C LEU A 771 -15.53 8.93 -31.45
N TYR A 772 -14.37 8.62 -30.88
CA TYR A 772 -13.84 9.35 -29.73
C TYR A 772 -13.62 10.83 -30.04
N GLN A 773 -13.10 11.14 -31.23
CA GLN A 773 -12.97 12.51 -31.71
C GLN A 773 -14.33 13.21 -31.83
N GLN A 774 -15.34 12.54 -32.40
CA GLN A 774 -16.71 13.07 -32.47
C GLN A 774 -17.27 13.39 -31.09
N ILE A 775 -17.13 12.50 -30.11
CA ILE A 775 -17.61 12.72 -28.74
C ILE A 775 -16.91 13.94 -28.10
N LEU A 776 -15.59 14.04 -28.26
CA LEU A 776 -14.79 15.16 -27.73
C LEU A 776 -15.11 16.51 -28.41
N ASP A 777 -15.59 16.49 -29.66
CA ASP A 777 -15.92 17.70 -30.43
C ASP A 777 -17.35 18.23 -30.16
N ILE A 778 -18.22 17.46 -29.49
CA ILE A 778 -19.61 17.88 -29.18
C ILE A 778 -19.66 19.04 -28.16
N PRO A 779 -18.95 19.01 -27.01
CA PRO A 779 -18.98 20.11 -26.06
C PRO A 779 -18.40 21.41 -26.63
N PRO A 780 -18.84 22.59 -26.16
CA PRO A 780 -18.28 23.88 -26.55
C PRO A 780 -16.75 23.92 -26.44
N ALA A 781 -16.06 24.54 -27.42
CA ALA A 781 -14.61 24.45 -27.55
C ALA A 781 -13.82 24.97 -26.32
N ASP A 782 -14.42 25.83 -25.52
CA ASP A 782 -13.89 26.43 -24.29
C ASP A 782 -14.32 25.71 -23.00
N HIS A 783 -15.22 24.72 -23.09
CA HIS A 783 -15.68 23.93 -21.96
C HIS A 783 -14.67 22.84 -21.60
N GLN A 784 -14.41 22.57 -20.31
CA GLN A 784 -13.55 21.44 -19.93
C GLN A 784 -14.32 20.12 -20.02
N PHE A 785 -13.78 19.15 -20.77
CA PHE A 785 -14.45 17.87 -20.98
C PHE A 785 -13.47 16.69 -21.03
N ALA A 786 -13.79 15.62 -20.30
CA ALA A 786 -13.02 14.38 -20.24
C ALA A 786 -13.80 13.18 -20.81
N LEU A 787 -13.17 12.36 -21.63
CA LEU A 787 -13.75 11.09 -22.13
C LEU A 787 -13.03 9.89 -21.49
N TYR A 788 -13.74 9.08 -20.75
CA TYR A 788 -13.23 7.85 -20.15
C TYR A 788 -13.67 6.65 -21.00
N VAL A 789 -12.71 5.88 -21.49
CA VAL A 789 -12.94 4.75 -22.40
C VAL A 789 -12.46 3.48 -21.71
N ALA A 790 -13.36 2.57 -21.37
CA ALA A 790 -12.99 1.31 -20.76
C ALA A 790 -12.66 0.22 -21.79
N GLY A 791 -11.65 -0.59 -21.50
CA GLY A 791 -11.39 -1.84 -22.19
C GLY A 791 -12.34 -2.96 -21.74
N TYR A 792 -12.11 -4.16 -22.27
CA TYR A 792 -12.82 -5.39 -21.91
C TYR A 792 -11.98 -6.23 -20.94
N SER A 793 -12.61 -6.92 -20.01
CA SER A 793 -11.93 -7.88 -19.14
C SER A 793 -11.70 -9.21 -19.85
N GLN A 794 -10.64 -9.94 -19.50
CA GLN A 794 -10.48 -11.34 -19.88
C GLN A 794 -11.59 -12.18 -19.22
N PHE A 795 -12.20 -13.11 -19.95
CA PHE A 795 -13.35 -13.86 -19.46
C PHE A 795 -12.94 -15.11 -18.66
N PHE A 796 -11.76 -15.66 -18.97
CA PHE A 796 -11.32 -16.94 -18.45
C PHE A 796 -10.04 -16.80 -17.64
N ASP A 797 -9.96 -17.49 -16.51
CA ASP A 797 -8.70 -17.80 -15.86
C ASP A 797 -7.88 -18.68 -16.82
N THR A 798 -6.56 -18.48 -16.93
CA THR A 798 -5.65 -19.35 -17.72
C THR A 798 -4.49 -19.92 -16.87
N THR A 799 -4.52 -19.64 -15.57
CA THR A 799 -3.66 -20.24 -14.55
C THR A 799 -4.05 -21.69 -14.30
N ASN A 800 -5.37 -21.99 -14.33
CA ASN A 800 -5.86 -23.36 -14.32
C ASN A 800 -5.50 -24.09 -15.62
N LYS A 801 -4.63 -25.10 -15.53
CA LYS A 801 -4.15 -25.87 -16.70
C LYS A 801 -5.07 -27.03 -17.10
N ALA A 802 -6.07 -27.36 -16.28
CA ALA A 802 -7.08 -28.35 -16.62
C ALA A 802 -8.13 -27.77 -17.57
N ASP A 803 -8.77 -28.62 -18.36
CA ASP A 803 -10.01 -28.25 -19.05
C ASP A 803 -11.10 -28.08 -18.01
N CYS A 804 -11.83 -26.97 -18.09
CA CYS A 804 -12.99 -26.71 -17.24
C CYS A 804 -14.27 -27.15 -17.96
N GLY A 805 -15.38 -27.21 -17.23
CA GLY A 805 -16.67 -27.56 -17.81
C GLY A 805 -17.18 -26.46 -18.76
N THR A 806 -18.47 -26.50 -19.06
CA THR A 806 -19.03 -25.85 -20.26
C THR A 806 -20.00 -24.71 -19.92
N LEU A 807 -20.18 -23.78 -20.86
CA LEU A 807 -21.23 -22.76 -20.83
C LEU A 807 -22.32 -23.04 -21.90
N GLY A 808 -22.32 -24.23 -22.50
CA GLY A 808 -23.28 -24.61 -23.53
C GLY A 808 -24.72 -24.63 -23.01
N LEU A 809 -25.66 -24.14 -23.83
CA LEU A 809 -27.05 -23.92 -23.43
C LEU A 809 -27.98 -25.11 -23.58
N LEU A 810 -27.54 -26.12 -24.31
CA LEU A 810 -28.32 -27.29 -24.67
C LEU A 810 -27.50 -28.55 -24.35
N TRP A 811 -28.01 -29.71 -24.73
CA TRP A 811 -27.41 -31.01 -24.38
C TRP A 811 -26.03 -31.29 -25.02
N TYR A 812 -25.59 -30.46 -25.97
CA TYR A 812 -24.23 -30.46 -26.48
C TYR A 812 -23.38 -29.41 -25.74
N LYS A 813 -22.30 -29.87 -25.11
CA LYS A 813 -21.54 -29.13 -24.09
C LYS A 813 -20.04 -29.17 -24.43
N PRO A 814 -19.50 -28.26 -25.26
CA PRO A 814 -18.07 -28.23 -25.55
C PRO A 814 -17.26 -27.87 -24.29
N PRO A 815 -16.14 -28.55 -24.01
CA PRO A 815 -15.28 -28.22 -22.87
C PRO A 815 -14.57 -26.88 -23.08
N LEU A 816 -14.41 -26.10 -22.02
CA LEU A 816 -13.58 -24.89 -22.03
C LEU A 816 -12.11 -25.26 -21.88
N THR A 817 -11.51 -25.70 -22.99
CA THR A 817 -10.10 -26.08 -23.01
C THR A 817 -9.19 -24.90 -22.71
N LEU A 818 -8.00 -25.16 -22.16
CA LEU A 818 -7.00 -24.09 -21.93
C LEU A 818 -6.69 -23.31 -23.21
N ASP A 819 -6.55 -24.01 -24.35
CA ASP A 819 -6.30 -23.40 -25.66
C ASP A 819 -7.44 -22.45 -26.07
N LEU A 820 -8.69 -22.87 -25.89
CA LEU A 820 -9.84 -22.04 -26.23
C LEU A 820 -9.92 -20.79 -25.35
N ARG A 821 -9.71 -20.95 -24.03
CA ARG A 821 -9.67 -19.84 -23.06
C ARG A 821 -8.60 -18.81 -23.43
N GLN A 822 -7.40 -19.29 -23.77
CA GLN A 822 -6.28 -18.44 -24.20
C GLN A 822 -6.58 -17.70 -25.51
N LYS A 823 -7.17 -18.38 -26.50
CA LYS A 823 -7.54 -17.76 -27.78
C LYS A 823 -8.58 -16.66 -27.61
N ILE A 824 -9.61 -16.87 -26.78
CA ILE A 824 -10.66 -15.87 -26.56
C ILE A 824 -10.13 -14.70 -25.72
N ASN A 825 -9.38 -14.94 -24.65
CA ASN A 825 -8.73 -13.86 -23.90
C ASN A 825 -7.78 -13.04 -24.79
N SER A 826 -7.09 -13.68 -25.74
CA SER A 826 -6.23 -12.99 -26.70
C SER A 826 -7.02 -12.01 -27.59
N LEU A 827 -8.25 -12.33 -27.99
CA LEU A 827 -9.12 -11.39 -28.71
C LEU A 827 -9.45 -10.16 -27.87
N THR A 828 -9.80 -10.35 -26.59
CA THR A 828 -10.04 -9.25 -25.64
C THR A 828 -8.82 -8.33 -25.54
N LEU A 829 -7.62 -8.90 -25.36
CA LEU A 829 -6.37 -8.13 -25.26
C LEU A 829 -6.07 -7.35 -26.55
N GLN A 830 -6.32 -7.94 -27.72
CA GLN A 830 -6.12 -7.27 -29.00
C GLN A 830 -7.08 -6.08 -29.18
N VAL A 831 -8.36 -6.22 -28.81
CA VAL A 831 -9.32 -5.09 -28.85
C VAL A 831 -8.89 -4.00 -27.88
N ASN A 832 -8.46 -4.34 -26.66
CA ASN A 832 -7.94 -3.35 -25.70
C ASN A 832 -6.72 -2.60 -26.22
N GLU A 833 -5.82 -3.28 -26.92
CA GLU A 833 -4.69 -2.63 -27.59
C GLU A 833 -5.16 -1.65 -28.67
N LYS A 834 -6.17 -2.02 -29.48
CA LYS A 834 -6.76 -1.13 -30.48
C LYS A 834 -7.49 0.06 -29.88
N ILE A 835 -8.14 -0.10 -28.74
CA ILE A 835 -8.76 1.00 -27.99
C ILE A 835 -7.67 1.98 -27.52
N GLN A 836 -6.58 1.49 -26.93
CA GLN A 836 -5.46 2.35 -26.52
C GLN A 836 -4.79 3.06 -27.71
N GLN A 837 -4.61 2.37 -28.84
CA GLN A 837 -4.12 2.99 -30.08
C GLN A 837 -5.09 4.06 -30.62
N ALA A 838 -6.39 3.81 -30.57
CA ALA A 838 -7.41 4.77 -30.99
C ALA A 838 -7.40 6.03 -30.11
N ILE A 839 -7.25 5.87 -28.80
CA ILE A 839 -7.10 6.97 -27.83
C ILE A 839 -5.87 7.82 -28.18
N ALA A 840 -4.74 7.19 -28.48
CA ALA A 840 -3.51 7.89 -28.87
C ALA A 840 -3.63 8.64 -30.21
N ASN A 841 -4.53 8.21 -31.10
CA ASN A 841 -4.74 8.82 -32.42
C ASN A 841 -5.70 10.03 -32.40
N VAL A 842 -6.38 10.28 -31.28
CA VAL A 842 -7.27 11.44 -31.13
C VAL A 842 -6.44 12.72 -31.04
N THR A 843 -6.89 13.77 -31.73
CA THR A 843 -6.26 15.10 -31.64
C THR A 843 -6.93 15.91 -30.54
N LEU A 844 -6.25 16.05 -29.40
CA LEU A 844 -6.77 16.78 -28.25
C LEU A 844 -6.62 18.30 -28.40
N ARG A 845 -7.71 19.02 -28.16
CA ARG A 845 -7.72 20.48 -28.00
C ARG A 845 -7.38 20.85 -26.56
N SER A 846 -7.00 22.12 -26.32
CA SER A 846 -6.99 22.68 -24.97
C SER A 846 -8.35 22.45 -24.31
N HIS A 847 -8.37 21.99 -23.05
CA HIS A 847 -9.60 21.64 -22.30
C HIS A 847 -10.29 20.33 -22.70
N ARG A 848 -9.57 19.41 -23.37
CA ARG A 848 -10.03 18.03 -23.61
C ARG A 848 -9.06 17.03 -23.00
N SER A 849 -9.59 15.99 -22.37
CA SER A 849 -8.83 14.81 -21.98
C SER A 849 -9.55 13.54 -22.43
N ILE A 850 -8.77 12.49 -22.66
CA ILE A 850 -9.27 11.15 -22.92
C ILE A 850 -8.43 10.17 -22.12
N THR A 851 -9.04 9.20 -21.47
CA THR A 851 -8.36 8.29 -20.55
C THR A 851 -8.82 6.86 -20.78
N TYR A 852 -7.86 5.94 -20.97
CA TYR A 852 -8.13 4.51 -20.98
C TYR A 852 -8.37 4.02 -19.56
N VAL A 853 -9.45 3.28 -19.34
CA VAL A 853 -9.83 2.72 -18.05
C VAL A 853 -9.60 1.21 -18.10
N ASP A 854 -8.52 0.77 -17.47
CA ASP A 854 -8.25 -0.64 -17.27
C ASP A 854 -8.89 -1.16 -15.98
N TRP A 855 -9.97 -1.92 -16.13
CA TRP A 855 -10.68 -2.55 -15.03
C TRP A 855 -10.45 -4.07 -15.01
N ASP A 856 -9.69 -4.64 -15.96
CA ASP A 856 -9.43 -6.08 -16.04
C ASP A 856 -8.75 -6.66 -14.79
N PRO A 857 -7.79 -5.98 -14.13
CA PRO A 857 -7.17 -6.50 -12.90
C PRO A 857 -8.16 -6.67 -11.73
N ARG A 858 -9.30 -5.96 -11.75
CA ARG A 858 -10.34 -6.11 -10.72
C ARG A 858 -11.13 -7.41 -10.88
N MET A 859 -10.97 -8.11 -12.00
CA MET A 859 -11.60 -9.41 -12.26
C MET A 859 -10.71 -10.60 -11.85
N ASP A 860 -9.53 -10.36 -11.28
CA ASP A 860 -8.64 -11.44 -10.84
C ASP A 860 -9.25 -12.23 -9.68
N GLY A 861 -9.35 -13.54 -9.83
CA GLY A 861 -10.07 -14.43 -8.90
C GLY A 861 -11.58 -14.53 -9.18
N HIS A 862 -12.11 -13.78 -10.14
CA HIS A 862 -13.54 -13.72 -10.50
C HIS A 862 -13.84 -14.22 -11.93
N ARG A 863 -12.84 -14.82 -12.60
CA ARG A 863 -12.96 -15.31 -13.98
C ARG A 863 -13.51 -16.74 -14.03
N PHE A 864 -14.09 -17.14 -15.15
CA PHE A 864 -14.47 -18.54 -15.35
C PHE A 864 -13.23 -19.45 -15.31
N CYS A 865 -13.37 -20.68 -14.79
CA CYS A 865 -12.29 -21.67 -14.69
C CYS A 865 -11.21 -21.36 -13.62
N THR A 866 -11.50 -20.48 -12.66
CA THR A 866 -10.60 -20.18 -11.53
C THR A 866 -10.40 -21.43 -10.64
N PRO A 867 -9.15 -21.79 -10.25
CA PRO A 867 -8.89 -22.97 -9.42
C PRO A 867 -9.63 -22.97 -8.08
N GLY A 868 -10.23 -24.09 -7.70
CA GLY A 868 -10.90 -24.27 -6.39
C GLY A 868 -12.43 -24.16 -6.41
N TYR A 869 -13.04 -23.98 -7.58
CA TYR A 869 -14.50 -23.83 -7.74
C TYR A 869 -15.10 -24.88 -8.68
N SER A 870 -16.40 -25.14 -8.59
CA SER A 870 -17.05 -26.19 -9.38
C SER A 870 -17.19 -25.79 -10.86
N ASP A 871 -16.88 -26.74 -11.75
CA ASP A 871 -16.71 -26.52 -13.19
C ASP A 871 -18.01 -26.71 -14.01
N GLU A 872 -19.16 -27.05 -13.41
CA GLU A 872 -20.40 -27.39 -14.13
C GLU A 872 -21.41 -26.22 -14.21
N PRO A 873 -22.10 -26.01 -15.35
CA PRO A 873 -23.22 -25.09 -15.42
C PRO A 873 -24.43 -25.66 -14.66
N ILE A 874 -24.69 -25.06 -13.49
CA ILE A 874 -25.95 -25.01 -12.74
C ILE A 874 -26.76 -26.32 -12.75
N THR A 875 -26.40 -27.27 -11.90
CA THR A 875 -27.38 -28.23 -11.33
C THR A 875 -27.76 -27.91 -9.89
N ASN A 876 -26.99 -27.04 -9.23
CA ASN A 876 -27.25 -26.55 -7.89
C ASN A 876 -27.09 -25.02 -7.89
N LYS A 877 -28.17 -24.30 -7.58
CA LYS A 877 -28.23 -22.83 -7.55
C LYS A 877 -27.30 -22.16 -6.50
N TYR A 878 -26.55 -22.96 -5.73
CA TYR A 878 -25.72 -22.50 -4.62
C TYR A 878 -24.20 -22.72 -4.80
N GLU A 879 -23.73 -23.33 -5.89
CA GLU A 879 -22.30 -23.73 -6.02
C GLU A 879 -21.56 -23.21 -7.27
N ALA A 880 -22.13 -22.28 -8.04
CA ALA A 880 -21.43 -21.72 -9.20
C ALA A 880 -20.40 -20.66 -8.78
N ALA A 881 -19.19 -20.78 -9.31
CA ALA A 881 -18.09 -19.84 -9.17
C ALA A 881 -18.55 -18.40 -9.52
N HIS A 882 -18.80 -17.59 -8.50
CA HIS A 882 -18.73 -16.12 -8.50
C HIS A 882 -19.72 -15.40 -9.45
N GLU A 883 -20.73 -14.77 -8.85
CA GLU A 883 -21.82 -14.04 -9.50
C GLU A 883 -21.41 -12.72 -10.21
N TYR A 884 -20.27 -12.68 -10.88
CA TYR A 884 -19.77 -11.48 -11.57
C TYR A 884 -20.11 -11.50 -13.06
N PHE A 885 -20.57 -12.65 -13.58
CA PHE A 885 -21.22 -12.83 -14.89
C PHE A 885 -22.54 -13.66 -14.71
N PHE A 886 -23.69 -13.16 -15.22
CA PHE A 886 -25.13 -13.59 -15.23
C PHE A 886 -25.82 -14.43 -14.14
N PRO A 887 -27.07 -14.08 -13.74
CA PRO A 887 -28.09 -15.02 -13.29
C PRO A 887 -29.23 -15.15 -14.33
N SER A 888 -30.03 -16.20 -14.22
CA SER A 888 -31.29 -16.34 -14.97
C SER A 888 -32.29 -15.25 -14.57
N TYR A 889 -33.39 -15.09 -15.32
CA TYR A 889 -34.54 -14.15 -15.15
C TYR A 889 -35.17 -13.99 -13.73
N ASP A 890 -34.64 -14.63 -12.70
CA ASP A 890 -35.16 -14.50 -11.34
C ASP A 890 -34.74 -13.16 -10.73
N THR A 891 -35.66 -12.53 -10.00
CA THR A 891 -35.60 -11.12 -9.58
C THR A 891 -34.66 -10.84 -8.41
N GLU A 892 -33.88 -11.82 -7.96
CA GLU A 892 -32.93 -11.71 -6.85
C GLU A 892 -31.50 -11.61 -7.41
N ASP A 893 -31.06 -10.38 -7.63
CA ASP A 893 -29.68 -10.02 -8.00
C ASP A 893 -28.97 -9.48 -6.75
N ASN A 894 -27.71 -9.85 -6.53
CA ASN A 894 -26.96 -9.44 -5.33
C ASN A 894 -26.35 -8.04 -5.55
N TYR A 895 -26.48 -7.19 -4.53
CA TYR A 895 -26.01 -5.80 -4.58
C TYR A 895 -24.71 -5.61 -3.79
N GLU A 896 -24.01 -4.52 -4.08
CA GLU A 896 -22.84 -4.07 -3.32
C GLU A 896 -23.20 -3.92 -1.82
N GLY A 897 -22.52 -4.68 -0.95
CA GLY A 897 -22.80 -4.78 0.49
C GLY A 897 -23.46 -6.08 0.96
N GLU A 898 -23.80 -7.01 0.07
CA GLU A 898 -24.33 -8.34 0.41
C GLU A 898 -23.29 -9.49 0.28
N GLU A 899 -22.04 -9.14 0.00
CA GLU A 899 -20.91 -10.08 -0.19
C GLU A 899 -20.66 -10.98 1.04
N ASP A 900 -20.98 -10.49 2.24
CA ASP A 900 -20.81 -11.19 3.52
C ASP A 900 -21.90 -12.22 3.83
N GLN A 901 -22.98 -12.29 3.03
CA GLN A 901 -24.08 -13.24 3.26
C GLN A 901 -23.96 -14.52 2.43
N TRP A 902 -22.82 -14.75 1.77
CA TRP A 902 -22.62 -15.93 0.94
C TRP A 902 -21.66 -16.98 1.55
N PRO A 903 -22.08 -18.26 1.66
CA PRO A 903 -23.41 -18.76 1.34
C PRO A 903 -24.43 -18.34 2.41
N PRO A 904 -25.72 -18.20 2.07
CA PRO A 904 -26.76 -18.08 3.08
C PRO A 904 -26.68 -19.31 3.99
N SER A 905 -26.89 -19.10 5.29
CA SER A 905 -26.96 -20.20 6.25
C SER A 905 -27.88 -21.33 5.74
N SER A 906 -27.42 -22.57 5.87
CA SER A 906 -27.94 -23.78 5.21
C SER A 906 -29.33 -24.27 5.67
N SER A 907 -30.35 -23.41 5.83
CA SER A 907 -31.64 -23.87 6.37
C SER A 907 -32.90 -23.14 5.89
N THR A 908 -32.95 -22.64 4.65
CA THR A 908 -34.23 -22.16 4.07
C THR A 908 -34.77 -23.18 3.07
N THR A 909 -35.71 -24.00 3.50
CA THR A 909 -36.47 -24.91 2.64
C THR A 909 -37.40 -24.09 1.73
N TYR A 910 -37.12 -24.07 0.41
CA TYR A 910 -38.02 -23.50 -0.59
C TYR A 910 -39.08 -24.55 -1.00
N PRO A 911 -40.34 -24.15 -1.24
CA PRO A 911 -41.38 -25.09 -1.66
C PRO A 911 -41.08 -25.63 -3.06
N VAL A 912 -41.18 -26.95 -3.20
CA VAL A 912 -41.11 -27.66 -4.48
C VAL A 912 -42.49 -27.57 -5.12
N ASP A 913 -42.65 -26.72 -6.13
CA ASP A 913 -43.89 -26.67 -6.92
C ASP A 913 -43.63 -27.27 -8.30
N SER A 914 -44.27 -28.41 -8.56
CA SER A 914 -44.26 -29.11 -9.85
C SER A 914 -45.25 -28.45 -10.79
N GLN A 915 -44.82 -27.46 -11.58
CA GLN A 915 -45.67 -26.87 -12.63
C GLN A 915 -45.03 -27.03 -14.00
N THR A 916 -45.87 -27.36 -14.98
CA THR A 916 -45.54 -27.40 -16.41
C THR A 916 -45.93 -26.06 -17.01
N TYR A 917 -44.98 -25.33 -17.60
CA TYR A 917 -45.23 -24.06 -18.29
C TYR A 917 -45.09 -24.25 -19.80
N SER A 918 -46.03 -23.72 -20.57
CA SER A 918 -45.98 -23.73 -22.03
C SER A 918 -46.26 -22.34 -22.57
N PHE A 919 -45.49 -21.92 -23.57
CA PHE A 919 -45.76 -20.69 -24.31
C PHE A 919 -45.65 -20.91 -25.83
N SER A 920 -46.47 -20.17 -26.57
CA SER A 920 -46.49 -20.18 -28.03
C SER A 920 -45.74 -18.98 -28.59
N ILE A 921 -45.02 -19.20 -29.69
CA ILE A 921 -44.29 -18.17 -30.42
C ILE A 921 -44.87 -18.09 -31.83
N ASP A 922 -45.49 -16.95 -32.14
CA ASP A 922 -45.99 -16.64 -33.48
C ASP A 922 -44.87 -16.01 -34.34
N PRO A 923 -44.45 -16.68 -35.43
CA PRO A 923 -43.40 -16.19 -36.32
C PRO A 923 -43.69 -14.83 -36.97
N LYS A 924 -44.97 -14.45 -37.15
CA LYS A 924 -45.35 -13.17 -37.77
C LYS A 924 -45.10 -12.00 -36.84
N THR A 925 -45.32 -12.19 -35.55
CA THR A 925 -45.02 -11.18 -34.51
C THR A 925 -43.52 -11.02 -34.33
N CYS A 926 -42.77 -12.12 -34.39
CA CYS A 926 -41.31 -12.11 -34.40
C CYS A 926 -40.75 -11.33 -35.60
N ALA A 927 -41.27 -11.56 -36.81
CA ALA A 927 -40.80 -10.90 -38.03
C ALA A 927 -41.02 -9.37 -38.05
N ASN A 928 -42.00 -8.85 -37.28
CA ASN A 928 -42.28 -7.41 -37.20
C ASN A 928 -41.49 -6.68 -36.09
N ASN A 929 -40.91 -7.41 -35.13
CA ASN A 929 -40.06 -6.84 -34.08
C ASN A 929 -38.56 -6.94 -34.42
N LEU A 930 -38.21 -7.73 -35.45
CA LEU A 930 -36.86 -7.94 -35.97
C LEU A 930 -36.73 -7.21 -37.32
N ASP A 931 -36.87 -5.88 -37.33
CA ASP A 931 -36.94 -5.07 -38.56
C ASP A 931 -35.62 -5.04 -39.38
N ASN A 932 -34.53 -5.59 -38.84
CA ASN A 932 -33.24 -5.68 -39.52
C ASN A 932 -32.73 -7.14 -39.49
N PRO A 933 -32.39 -7.76 -40.65
CA PRO A 933 -31.89 -9.14 -40.66
C PRO A 933 -30.56 -9.35 -39.91
N GLY A 934 -29.89 -8.28 -39.48
CA GLY A 934 -28.73 -8.32 -38.57
C GLY A 934 -29.09 -8.37 -37.07
N ASP A 935 -30.29 -7.92 -36.67
CA ASP A 935 -30.78 -7.97 -35.28
C ASP A 935 -31.30 -9.38 -34.91
N ILE A 936 -31.44 -10.26 -35.90
CA ILE A 936 -31.86 -11.67 -35.74
C ILE A 936 -30.81 -12.48 -34.92
N PHE A 937 -29.59 -11.96 -34.74
CA PHE A 937 -28.45 -12.74 -34.26
C PHE A 937 -27.65 -12.09 -33.12
N ASP A 938 -28.27 -11.21 -32.34
CA ASP A 938 -27.69 -10.75 -31.08
C ASP A 938 -27.78 -11.87 -30.02
N PRO A 939 -26.67 -12.45 -29.54
CA PRO A 939 -26.66 -13.47 -28.49
C PRO A 939 -27.15 -12.93 -27.13
N ASP A 940 -27.38 -11.62 -27.03
CA ASP A 940 -27.88 -10.96 -25.82
C ASP A 940 -29.34 -11.31 -25.51
N GLU A 941 -30.08 -11.98 -26.42
CA GLU A 941 -31.47 -12.38 -26.20
C GLU A 941 -31.84 -13.75 -26.80
N LEU A 942 -32.06 -14.77 -25.95
CA LEU A 942 -32.54 -16.10 -26.38
C LEU A 942 -33.93 -16.07 -27.04
N SER A 943 -34.73 -15.05 -26.74
CA SER A 943 -35.97 -14.71 -27.47
C SER A 943 -35.76 -14.66 -28.97
N ASN A 944 -34.61 -14.15 -29.44
CA ASN A 944 -34.27 -14.06 -30.85
C ASN A 944 -33.99 -15.43 -31.46
N ILE A 945 -33.39 -16.36 -30.72
CA ILE A 945 -33.17 -17.74 -31.15
C ILE A 945 -34.52 -18.46 -31.33
N TRP A 946 -35.42 -18.34 -30.35
CA TRP A 946 -36.76 -18.93 -30.41
C TRP A 946 -37.61 -18.33 -31.54
N CYS A 947 -37.56 -17.01 -31.72
CA CYS A 947 -38.22 -16.33 -32.83
C CYS A 947 -37.68 -16.78 -34.19
N THR A 948 -36.37 -16.95 -34.31
CA THR A 948 -35.73 -17.47 -35.53
C THR A 948 -36.21 -18.88 -35.85
N TRP A 949 -36.27 -19.77 -34.85
CA TRP A 949 -36.76 -21.14 -35.04
C TRP A 949 -38.23 -21.19 -35.43
N ALA A 950 -39.06 -20.32 -34.85
CA ALA A 950 -40.47 -20.21 -35.23
C ALA A 950 -40.62 -19.74 -36.69
N ILE A 951 -39.86 -18.73 -37.12
CA ILE A 951 -39.88 -18.20 -38.49
C ILE A 951 -39.46 -19.28 -39.50
N GLU A 952 -38.34 -19.97 -39.24
CA GLU A 952 -37.81 -20.98 -40.16
C GLU A 952 -38.68 -22.26 -40.18
N SER A 953 -39.24 -22.66 -39.03
CA SER A 953 -40.18 -23.80 -38.94
C SER A 953 -41.47 -23.55 -39.71
N ALA A 954 -41.92 -22.28 -39.80
CA ALA A 954 -43.09 -21.90 -40.59
C ALA A 954 -42.86 -22.04 -42.11
N THR A 955 -41.60 -21.94 -42.57
CA THR A 955 -41.24 -22.01 -43.99
C THR A 955 -40.59 -23.32 -44.41
N ASN A 956 -40.14 -24.16 -43.47
CA ASN A 956 -39.40 -25.39 -43.73
C ASN A 956 -39.83 -26.55 -42.81
N ALA A 957 -40.67 -27.45 -43.35
CA ALA A 957 -41.20 -28.59 -42.60
C ALA A 957 -40.12 -29.61 -42.17
N SER A 958 -39.02 -29.74 -42.91
CA SER A 958 -37.91 -30.61 -42.53
C SER A 958 -37.11 -30.05 -41.35
N PHE A 959 -36.99 -28.72 -41.28
CA PHE A 959 -36.40 -28.03 -40.13
C PHE A 959 -37.28 -28.18 -38.88
N ALA A 960 -38.60 -27.97 -39.01
CA ALA A 960 -39.56 -28.14 -37.92
C ALA A 960 -39.48 -29.55 -37.31
N ALA A 961 -39.49 -30.59 -38.15
CA ALA A 961 -39.37 -31.98 -37.68
C ALA A 961 -38.00 -32.29 -37.05
N ALA A 962 -36.93 -31.65 -37.51
CA ALA A 962 -35.59 -31.82 -36.98
C ALA A 962 -35.44 -31.17 -35.59
N ILE A 963 -36.01 -29.98 -35.37
CA ILE A 963 -36.09 -29.31 -34.06
C ILE A 963 -36.86 -30.19 -33.06
N GLU A 964 -38.03 -30.68 -33.46
CA GLU A 964 -38.85 -31.55 -32.61
C GLU A 964 -38.08 -32.82 -32.22
N ALA A 965 -37.42 -33.47 -33.17
CA ALA A 965 -36.63 -34.68 -32.93
C ALA A 965 -35.39 -34.40 -32.05
N TYR A 966 -34.73 -33.25 -32.23
CA TYR A 966 -33.57 -32.82 -31.45
C TYR A 966 -33.93 -32.52 -29.98
N MET A 967 -35.14 -32.00 -29.74
CA MET A 967 -35.65 -31.65 -28.40
C MET A 967 -36.45 -32.80 -27.76
N THR A 968 -36.70 -33.91 -28.47
CA THR A 968 -37.34 -35.09 -27.90
C THR A 968 -36.30 -35.94 -27.15
N PRO A 969 -36.49 -36.25 -25.86
CA PRO A 969 -35.45 -36.90 -25.05
C PRO A 969 -35.02 -38.26 -25.62
N GLN A 970 -33.74 -38.41 -25.95
CA GLN A 970 -33.14 -39.74 -26.19
C GLN A 970 -32.84 -40.38 -24.83
N SER A 971 -33.33 -41.60 -24.63
CA SER A 971 -33.25 -42.30 -23.35
C SER A 971 -31.80 -42.62 -22.94
N ALA A 972 -31.21 -41.85 -22.02
CA ALA A 972 -30.23 -42.32 -21.02
C ALA A 972 -29.83 -41.23 -19.99
N SER A 973 -30.09 -41.54 -18.72
CA SER A 973 -29.45 -41.06 -17.47
C SER A 973 -29.33 -39.54 -17.16
N SER A 974 -30.22 -39.12 -16.25
CA SER A 974 -30.06 -38.15 -15.16
C SER A 974 -29.61 -36.71 -15.46
N ALA A 975 -30.59 -35.83 -15.70
CA ALA A 975 -30.60 -34.44 -15.22
C ALA A 975 -32.05 -33.92 -15.14
N ASN A 976 -32.34 -33.03 -14.20
CA ASN A 976 -33.68 -32.49 -13.92
C ASN A 976 -34.16 -31.53 -15.02
N GLY A 977 -35.38 -31.75 -15.55
CA GLY A 977 -36.13 -30.82 -16.40
C GLY A 977 -36.18 -31.21 -17.89
N ASN A 978 -37.36 -31.60 -18.40
CA ASN A 978 -37.58 -31.94 -19.81
C ASN A 978 -38.21 -30.73 -20.55
N ILE A 979 -37.51 -30.18 -21.54
CA ILE A 979 -38.03 -29.23 -22.53
C ILE A 979 -38.52 -30.01 -23.75
N THR A 980 -39.73 -29.75 -24.22
CA THR A 980 -40.22 -30.24 -25.52
C THR A 980 -40.63 -29.06 -26.40
N VAL A 981 -40.35 -29.17 -27.70
CA VAL A 981 -40.76 -28.19 -28.70
C VAL A 981 -41.66 -28.91 -29.70
N ALA A 982 -42.79 -28.30 -30.05
CA ALA A 982 -43.72 -28.82 -31.05
C ALA A 982 -44.20 -27.70 -31.98
N TRP A 983 -44.22 -27.97 -33.28
CA TRP A 983 -44.79 -27.10 -34.30
C TRP A 983 -46.26 -27.45 -34.53
N THR A 984 -47.15 -26.48 -34.32
CA THR A 984 -48.60 -26.70 -34.41
C THR A 984 -49.18 -26.45 -35.81
N GLY A 985 -48.36 -25.96 -36.74
CA GLY A 985 -48.78 -25.55 -38.09
C GLY A 985 -48.72 -24.03 -38.28
N ASP A 986 -49.05 -23.26 -37.24
CA ASP A 986 -49.07 -21.79 -37.27
C ASP A 986 -48.17 -21.14 -36.21
N GLU A 987 -47.88 -21.83 -35.11
CA GLU A 987 -47.04 -21.35 -33.99
C GLU A 987 -46.11 -22.46 -33.47
N MET A 988 -44.95 -22.05 -32.95
CA MET A 988 -44.03 -22.95 -32.23
C MET A 988 -44.38 -22.95 -30.75
N VAL A 989 -44.68 -24.13 -30.18
CA VAL A 989 -45.02 -24.28 -28.77
C VAL A 989 -43.86 -24.91 -28.02
N VAL A 990 -43.37 -24.22 -27.00
CA VAL A 990 -42.29 -24.70 -26.12
C VAL A 990 -42.91 -25.06 -24.77
N THR A 991 -42.63 -26.26 -24.28
CA THR A 991 -43.18 -26.81 -23.03
C THR A 991 -42.07 -27.27 -22.08
N PHE A 992 -42.16 -26.87 -20.82
CA PHE A 992 -41.20 -27.18 -19.77
C PHE A 992 -41.85 -28.10 -18.73
N SER A 993 -41.23 -29.23 -18.38
CA SER A 993 -41.74 -30.18 -17.37
C SER A 993 -40.67 -30.60 -16.36
N GLY A 994 -40.87 -30.30 -15.07
CA GLY A 994 -40.01 -30.73 -13.95
C GLY A 994 -39.68 -29.61 -12.95
N SER A 995 -39.07 -29.96 -11.80
CA SER A 995 -38.66 -29.04 -10.73
C SER A 995 -37.43 -28.19 -11.06
N ALA A 996 -37.17 -27.96 -12.34
CA ALA A 996 -36.06 -27.14 -12.77
C ALA A 996 -36.53 -25.68 -12.78
N SER A 997 -35.98 -24.87 -11.88
CA SER A 997 -35.89 -23.42 -12.06
C SER A 997 -34.90 -23.09 -13.19
N LEU A 998 -35.05 -23.72 -14.36
CA LEU A 998 -34.34 -23.34 -15.56
C LEU A 998 -35.07 -22.14 -16.14
N GLY A 999 -34.74 -20.98 -15.57
CA GLY A 999 -35.02 -19.68 -16.18
C GLY A 999 -34.47 -19.68 -17.59
N SER A 1000 -35.37 -19.47 -18.54
CA SER A 1000 -35.19 -19.59 -19.97
C SER A 1000 -34.37 -18.43 -20.57
N THR A 1001 -33.07 -18.27 -20.22
CA THR A 1001 -32.11 -17.40 -20.91
C THR A 1001 -30.63 -17.71 -20.60
N ALA A 1002 -29.88 -18.18 -21.58
CA ALA A 1002 -28.54 -17.70 -21.88
C ALA A 1002 -28.50 -16.20 -22.10
N GLN A 1003 -27.62 -15.58 -21.35
CA GLN A 1003 -26.80 -14.46 -21.77
C GLN A 1003 -25.45 -14.82 -21.11
N ILE A 1004 -24.33 -14.89 -21.85
CA ILE A 1004 -23.15 -15.67 -21.37
C ILE A 1004 -21.87 -14.85 -21.20
N PHE A 1005 -21.77 -13.59 -21.70
CA PHE A 1005 -20.52 -12.81 -21.56
C PHE A 1005 -20.58 -11.33 -21.11
N HIS A 1006 -21.60 -10.89 -20.38
CA HIS A 1006 -21.74 -9.57 -19.75
C HIS A 1006 -21.62 -9.63 -18.22
N PRO A 1007 -21.00 -8.61 -17.59
CA PRO A 1007 -20.92 -8.52 -16.14
C PRO A 1007 -22.32 -8.49 -15.49
N LYS A 1008 -22.49 -9.09 -14.30
CA LYS A 1008 -23.66 -8.83 -13.43
C LYS A 1008 -23.53 -7.48 -12.74
N SER A 1009 -24.50 -7.12 -11.91
CA SER A 1009 -24.41 -6.03 -10.94
C SER A 1009 -23.05 -5.98 -10.21
N LEU A 1010 -22.53 -7.10 -9.68
CA LEU A 1010 -21.22 -7.11 -9.03
C LEU A 1010 -20.04 -6.84 -9.98
N GLY A 1011 -20.04 -7.41 -11.19
CA GLY A 1011 -19.00 -7.11 -12.18
C GLY A 1011 -19.09 -5.67 -12.72
N HIS A 1012 -20.31 -5.12 -12.83
CA HIS A 1012 -20.55 -3.70 -13.12
C HIS A 1012 -20.10 -2.79 -11.98
N ALA A 1013 -20.08 -3.26 -10.73
CA ALA A 1013 -19.51 -2.53 -9.60
C ALA A 1013 -17.99 -2.33 -9.79
N PHE A 1014 -17.26 -3.39 -10.14
CA PHE A 1014 -15.83 -3.30 -10.44
C PHE A 1014 -15.51 -2.39 -11.63
N MET A 1015 -16.35 -2.42 -12.66
CA MET A 1015 -16.23 -1.46 -13.77
C MET A 1015 -16.49 -0.02 -13.29
N ALA A 1016 -17.54 0.21 -12.50
CA ALA A 1016 -17.84 1.52 -11.93
C ALA A 1016 -16.70 2.04 -11.03
N GLU A 1017 -16.05 1.17 -10.26
CA GLU A 1017 -14.87 1.50 -9.46
C GLU A 1017 -13.64 1.84 -10.31
N GLY A 1018 -13.41 1.10 -11.41
CA GLY A 1018 -12.37 1.42 -12.38
C GLY A 1018 -12.54 2.84 -12.94
N PHE A 1019 -13.77 3.18 -13.35
CA PHE A 1019 -14.10 4.54 -13.79
C PHE A 1019 -13.95 5.57 -12.66
N LEU A 1020 -14.44 5.29 -11.46
CA LEU A 1020 -14.32 6.20 -10.31
C LEU A 1020 -12.85 6.49 -9.97
N ALA A 1021 -11.98 5.48 -10.00
CA ALA A 1021 -10.55 5.65 -9.77
C ALA A 1021 -9.90 6.53 -10.85
N ALA A 1022 -10.24 6.32 -12.12
CA ALA A 1022 -9.73 7.14 -13.23
C ALA A 1022 -10.26 8.60 -13.17
N ILE A 1023 -11.49 8.79 -12.69
CA ILE A 1023 -12.07 10.12 -12.48
C ILE A 1023 -11.31 10.84 -11.35
N LYS A 1024 -11.08 10.17 -10.21
CA LYS A 1024 -10.34 10.72 -9.06
C LYS A 1024 -8.86 11.00 -9.34
N SER A 1025 -8.23 10.31 -10.28
CA SER A 1025 -6.84 10.60 -10.64
C SER A 1025 -6.69 11.86 -11.51
N ASN A 1026 -7.78 12.29 -12.17
CA ASN A 1026 -7.79 13.41 -13.11
C ASN A 1026 -8.43 14.70 -12.52
N HIS A 1027 -9.08 14.61 -11.36
CA HIS A 1027 -9.76 15.70 -10.65
C HIS A 1027 -9.28 15.77 -9.21
#